data_AF-A0A3B1CKT2-F1
#
_entry.id   AF-A0A3B1CKT2-F1
#
_cell.length_a   1.000
_cell.length_b   1.000
_cell.length_c   1.000
_cell.angle_alpha   90.00
_cell.angle_beta   90.00
_cell.angle_gamma   90.00
#
_symmetry.space_group_name_H-M   'P 1'
#
loop_
_entity.id
_entity.type
_entity.pdbx_description
1 polymer ?
#
loop_
_entity_poly.entity_id
_entity_poly.type
_entity_poly.pdbx_seq_one_letter_code
_entity_poly.pdbx_strand_id
1 'polypeptide(L)'
;MNKVIILLIVILTHLSADQRLNAAELKDQNYPIGEPGLKLTYNSVNENLPESVVQKLELTVGAVEKIKGVSYQWLKLTAEKVNEERFSVWTLNSKYPSEEVKTAEKNIARYILSSSNSTPLEFNDQSDGSVVLPITGAWKYLLPRLENGNDPIASLGKKIKYLGLEYKLDDNSRSNVPSSPKETKVISLTPDLLIGVPHNSKVKNETRRYDESDYEYVPLTKENYSEMIENGINVFVAKGEQLKWIETESVYYWGIGGADVSYPECLYTSNYVGPTIFFDEPMVGTRDYVIKPKFKEDPSLRKTITPQKVFEEFKKVYHKKKYESGPTELLKGLSKREDVSIGDMNFLQQNVYSWETMPSSALYQLSEGDRSTPYAMVFEPPGRFGSRRVLPELNMSFDCQIPADDPKNMIGIIESFLRGAARATDKEWGISIYGQVMRSEAFWYMTQAYDQGATLFFYWDNYQLAAVPYNEYLALSKNLREHAKNFPNRNLAKLKHAAEVAILIPPGYNLGHVKMGIGNFSGLPELNMERINSKGVKYRDVMSNFYVEIERCIRLGVEYDSYWNLQDLALDSYREIVVIREDGKVEITKNGTTKILDSTRKPERPDGVPPQLSVEIKSSSGKAPSAIIARADVKDGSAPVYYTQGANKDGIYRNVYVLWELYGPKEE
;
A
#
# COMPACT_ATOMS: atom_id res chain seq x y z
N MET A 1 69.22 -29.04 -76.99
CA MET A 1 68.81 -27.62 -76.88
C MET A 1 68.48 -27.37 -75.42
N ASN A 2 69.45 -26.94 -74.61
CA ASN A 2 69.73 -25.52 -74.32
C ASN A 2 68.51 -24.81 -73.70
N LYS A 3 68.49 -24.67 -72.36
CA LYS A 3 69.04 -23.53 -71.59
C LYS A 3 68.05 -22.35 -71.68
N VAL A 4 67.52 -21.77 -70.60
CA VAL A 4 68.19 -21.08 -69.48
C VAL A 4 67.13 -20.91 -68.35
N ILE A 5 67.26 -21.37 -67.08
CA ILE A 5 68.19 -20.97 -65.99
C ILE A 5 67.86 -19.54 -65.49
N ILE A 6 67.78 -19.13 -64.22
CA ILE A 6 67.99 -19.65 -62.86
C ILE A 6 67.56 -18.50 -61.92
N LEU A 7 67.23 -18.83 -60.67
CA LEU A 7 67.60 -18.17 -59.39
C LEU A 7 66.36 -18.14 -58.47
N LEU A 8 66.01 -19.16 -57.68
CA LEU A 8 66.78 -19.92 -56.66
C LEU A 8 67.10 -19.05 -55.43
N ILE A 9 66.94 -19.65 -54.23
CA ILE A 9 67.43 -19.23 -52.89
C ILE A 9 66.34 -18.51 -52.04
N VAL A 10 65.91 -18.90 -50.82
CA VAL A 10 66.20 -20.04 -49.93
C VAL A 10 65.29 -19.93 -48.69
N ILE A 11 65.18 -21.02 -47.93
CA ILE A 11 64.86 -21.08 -46.47
C ILE A 11 63.38 -21.05 -46.04
N LEU A 12 62.87 -22.28 -45.93
CA LEU A 12 62.25 -22.83 -44.72
C LEU A 12 62.92 -22.28 -43.44
N THR A 13 62.32 -21.30 -42.77
CA THR A 13 62.21 -21.12 -41.30
C THR A 13 61.78 -19.70 -40.98
N HIS A 14 60.56 -19.49 -40.48
CA HIS A 14 60.31 -18.81 -39.20
C HIS A 14 58.81 -18.79 -38.88
N LEU A 15 58.53 -19.16 -37.64
CA LEU A 15 57.24 -19.03 -36.98
C LEU A 15 56.74 -17.59 -36.95
N SER A 16 55.43 -17.50 -36.75
CA SER A 16 54.69 -16.50 -35.98
C SER A 16 54.02 -15.33 -36.72
N ALA A 17 52.77 -15.12 -36.31
CA ALA A 17 51.96 -13.90 -36.39
C ALA A 17 51.49 -13.45 -37.78
N ASP A 18 50.23 -13.73 -38.10
CA ASP A 18 49.18 -12.70 -38.16
C ASP A 18 47.87 -13.35 -38.68
N GLN A 19 47.13 -14.03 -37.80
CA GLN A 19 45.69 -14.15 -37.99
C GLN A 19 45.05 -12.92 -37.35
N ARG A 20 45.12 -11.80 -38.06
CA ARG A 20 44.20 -10.68 -37.82
C ARG A 20 42.83 -11.14 -38.30
N LEU A 21 42.09 -11.73 -37.37
CA LEU A 21 40.63 -11.78 -37.46
C LEU A 21 40.14 -10.35 -37.67
N ASN A 22 39.59 -10.11 -38.86
CA ASN A 22 38.98 -8.85 -39.24
C ASN A 22 37.89 -8.50 -38.22
N ALA A 23 38.07 -7.37 -37.52
CA ALA A 23 37.09 -6.77 -36.60
C ALA A 23 35.78 -6.32 -37.29
N ALA A 24 35.55 -6.70 -38.54
CA ALA A 24 34.38 -6.36 -39.34
C ALA A 24 33.34 -7.49 -39.44
N GLU A 25 33.67 -8.74 -39.06
CA GLU A 25 32.74 -9.89 -39.07
C GLU A 25 32.08 -10.19 -37.71
N LEU A 26 32.33 -9.37 -36.67
CA LEU A 26 31.76 -9.55 -35.32
C LEU A 26 30.45 -8.77 -35.07
N LYS A 27 29.85 -8.16 -36.10
CA LYS A 27 28.75 -7.19 -35.94
C LYS A 27 27.34 -7.78 -35.71
N ASP A 28 27.19 -9.10 -35.62
CA ASP A 28 25.87 -9.77 -35.53
C ASP A 28 25.66 -10.62 -34.26
N GLN A 29 26.53 -10.52 -33.26
CA GLN A 29 26.28 -11.15 -31.96
C GLN A 29 25.63 -10.13 -31.00
N ASN A 30 24.30 -10.06 -31.07
CA ASN A 30 23.49 -9.18 -30.23
C ASN A 30 23.46 -9.72 -28.79
N TYR A 31 24.46 -9.35 -27.98
CA TYR A 31 24.56 -9.67 -26.55
C TYR A 31 23.97 -8.53 -25.71
N PRO A 32 22.80 -8.71 -25.08
CA PRO A 32 22.13 -7.67 -24.29
C PRO A 32 22.96 -7.01 -23.18
N ILE A 33 23.92 -7.74 -22.59
CA ILE A 33 24.73 -7.29 -21.45
C ILE A 33 26.22 -7.29 -21.82
N GLY A 34 26.74 -8.41 -22.32
CA GLY A 34 28.16 -8.56 -22.63
C GLY A 34 28.51 -9.91 -23.22
N GLU A 35 29.78 -10.15 -23.54
CA GLU A 35 30.19 -11.42 -24.14
C GLU A 35 29.94 -12.61 -23.18
N PRO A 36 29.25 -13.69 -23.63
CA PRO A 36 29.04 -14.88 -22.80
C PRO A 36 30.35 -15.47 -22.27
N GLY A 37 30.37 -15.84 -21.00
CA GLY A 37 31.54 -16.34 -20.29
C GLY A 37 32.49 -15.24 -19.78
N LEU A 38 32.21 -13.96 -20.01
CA LEU A 38 32.92 -12.88 -19.33
C LEU A 38 32.68 -12.99 -17.81
N LYS A 39 33.76 -12.99 -17.04
CA LYS A 39 33.76 -13.03 -15.58
C LYS A 39 34.57 -11.86 -15.01
N LEU A 40 33.92 -11.06 -14.17
CA LEU A 40 34.57 -9.99 -13.41
C LEU A 40 34.59 -10.36 -11.94
N THR A 41 35.78 -10.38 -11.35
CA THR A 41 36.00 -10.69 -9.94
C THR A 41 36.39 -9.43 -9.21
N TYR A 42 35.66 -9.11 -8.15
CA TYR A 42 35.87 -7.93 -7.33
C TYR A 42 36.14 -8.32 -5.87
N ASN A 43 37.10 -7.66 -5.25
CA ASN A 43 37.40 -7.79 -3.83
C ASN A 43 37.10 -6.48 -3.11
N SER A 44 36.67 -6.58 -1.85
CA SER A 44 36.48 -5.42 -0.99
C SER A 44 37.75 -4.57 -0.92
N VAL A 45 37.59 -3.25 -0.91
CA VAL A 45 38.72 -2.34 -0.64
C VAL A 45 39.07 -2.27 0.85
N ASN A 46 38.14 -2.68 1.72
CA ASN A 46 38.32 -2.72 3.17
C ASN A 46 38.91 -4.07 3.60
N GLU A 47 39.97 -4.02 4.41
CA GLU A 47 40.68 -5.21 4.91
C GLU A 47 40.04 -5.80 6.19
N ASN A 48 39.39 -4.95 7.01
CA ASN A 48 38.74 -5.36 8.25
C ASN A 48 37.21 -5.31 8.07
N LEU A 49 36.65 -6.38 7.53
CA LEU A 49 35.22 -6.53 7.32
C LEU A 49 34.57 -7.41 8.41
N PRO A 50 33.36 -7.06 8.88
CA PRO A 50 32.55 -7.95 9.70
C PRO A 50 32.16 -9.27 9.00
N GLU A 51 31.86 -10.29 9.79
CA GLU A 51 31.67 -11.68 9.34
C GLU A 51 30.61 -11.86 8.23
N SER A 52 29.48 -11.16 8.31
CA SER A 52 28.38 -11.27 7.35
C SER A 52 28.53 -10.36 6.13
N VAL A 53 29.64 -9.62 6.00
CA VAL A 53 29.88 -8.72 4.87
C VAL A 53 30.52 -9.46 3.71
N VAL A 54 30.07 -9.16 2.49
CA VAL A 54 30.62 -9.72 1.26
C VAL A 54 32.06 -9.22 1.07
N GLN A 55 33.03 -10.14 1.13
CA GLN A 55 34.44 -9.83 0.89
C GLN A 55 34.81 -9.90 -0.59
N LYS A 56 34.15 -10.80 -1.33
CA LYS A 56 34.42 -11.08 -2.74
C LYS A 56 33.10 -11.25 -3.48
N LEU A 57 33.00 -10.67 -4.67
CA LEU A 57 31.87 -10.89 -5.57
C LEU A 57 32.34 -11.16 -6.99
N GLU A 58 31.59 -12.01 -7.70
CA GLU A 58 31.85 -12.38 -9.07
C GLU A 58 30.60 -12.10 -9.91
N LEU A 59 30.77 -11.32 -10.98
CA LEU A 59 29.76 -11.12 -12.02
C LEU A 59 30.12 -11.96 -13.23
N THR A 60 29.23 -12.87 -13.62
CA THR A 60 29.44 -13.73 -14.80
C THR A 60 28.30 -13.57 -15.79
N VAL A 61 28.65 -13.31 -17.05
CA VAL A 61 27.71 -13.17 -18.15
C VAL A 61 27.45 -14.54 -18.79
N GLY A 62 26.19 -14.91 -18.92
CA GLY A 62 25.75 -16.20 -19.43
C GLY A 62 25.29 -16.19 -20.88
N ALA A 63 24.63 -17.28 -21.24
CA ALA A 63 24.07 -17.47 -22.58
C ALA A 63 22.89 -16.52 -22.84
N VAL A 64 22.65 -16.26 -24.12
CA VAL A 64 21.47 -15.52 -24.59
C VAL A 64 20.32 -16.50 -24.84
N GLU A 65 19.14 -16.15 -24.35
CA GLU A 65 17.88 -16.83 -24.61
C GLU A 65 16.93 -15.90 -25.38
N LYS A 66 16.11 -16.46 -26.28
CA LYS A 66 15.07 -15.69 -26.96
C LYS A 66 13.71 -16.02 -26.37
N ILE A 67 13.05 -15.03 -25.79
CA ILE A 67 11.69 -15.13 -25.26
C ILE A 67 10.81 -14.22 -26.09
N LYS A 68 9.80 -14.80 -26.77
CA LYS A 68 8.84 -14.05 -27.62
C LYS A 68 9.54 -13.07 -28.60
N GLY A 69 10.68 -13.47 -29.16
CA GLY A 69 11.46 -12.67 -30.12
C GLY A 69 12.40 -11.62 -29.51
N VAL A 70 12.36 -11.41 -28.20
CA VAL A 70 13.30 -10.53 -27.48
C VAL A 70 14.48 -11.35 -26.96
N SER A 71 15.69 -10.85 -27.18
CA SER A 71 16.90 -11.45 -26.62
C SER A 71 17.08 -11.04 -25.16
N TYR A 72 17.20 -12.05 -24.29
CA TYR A 72 17.57 -11.89 -22.90
C TYR A 72 18.90 -12.61 -22.64
N GLN A 73 19.66 -12.17 -21.65
CA GLN A 73 20.95 -12.75 -21.30
C GLN A 73 21.04 -13.00 -19.81
N TRP A 74 21.55 -14.18 -19.46
CA TRP A 74 21.81 -14.52 -18.07
C TRP A 74 22.91 -13.65 -17.48
N LEU A 75 22.66 -13.14 -16.29
CA LEU A 75 23.65 -12.51 -15.42
C LEU A 75 23.64 -13.25 -14.09
N LYS A 76 24.81 -13.75 -13.68
CA LYS A 76 25.01 -14.38 -12.38
C LYS A 76 25.87 -13.49 -11.49
N LEU A 77 25.35 -13.12 -10.34
CA LEU A 77 26.12 -12.58 -9.22
C LEU A 77 26.40 -13.72 -8.24
N THR A 78 27.66 -13.95 -7.92
CA THR A 78 28.08 -14.83 -6.80
C THR A 78 28.74 -13.96 -5.75
N ALA A 79 28.31 -14.05 -4.50
CA ALA A 79 28.88 -13.29 -3.40
C ALA A 79 29.39 -14.25 -2.32
N GLU A 80 30.58 -13.96 -1.80
CA GLU A 80 31.23 -14.68 -0.71
C GLU A 80 31.46 -13.71 0.45
N LYS A 81 30.96 -14.10 1.63
CA LYS A 81 31.10 -13.36 2.87
C LYS A 81 32.45 -13.65 3.55
N VAL A 82 32.82 -12.84 4.53
CA VAL A 82 34.03 -13.06 5.34
C VAL A 82 33.97 -14.41 6.07
N ASN A 83 32.80 -14.82 6.56
CA ASN A 83 32.58 -16.11 7.20
C ASN A 83 32.51 -17.31 6.21
N GLU A 84 32.93 -17.12 4.96
CA GLU A 84 32.95 -18.13 3.89
C GLU A 84 31.57 -18.57 3.37
N GLU A 85 30.46 -18.09 3.95
CA GLU A 85 29.14 -18.33 3.39
C GLU A 85 28.99 -17.67 2.02
N ARG A 86 28.25 -18.35 1.14
CA ARG A 86 28.01 -17.88 -0.22
C ARG A 86 26.53 -17.78 -0.54
N PHE A 87 26.19 -16.85 -1.41
CA PHE A 87 24.90 -16.84 -2.08
C PHE A 87 25.09 -16.46 -3.55
N SER A 88 24.06 -16.69 -4.34
CA SER A 88 24.06 -16.35 -5.76
C SER A 88 22.70 -15.85 -6.21
N VAL A 89 22.73 -14.91 -7.13
CA VAL A 89 21.54 -14.33 -7.77
C VAL A 89 21.69 -14.50 -9.27
N TRP A 90 20.68 -15.06 -9.92
CA TRP A 90 20.60 -15.16 -11.36
C TRP A 90 19.45 -14.30 -11.86
N THR A 91 19.71 -13.55 -12.91
CA THR A 91 18.71 -12.75 -13.61
C THR A 91 18.80 -13.00 -15.11
N LEU A 92 17.66 -13.08 -15.78
CA LEU A 92 17.58 -13.18 -17.23
C LEU A 92 17.12 -11.84 -17.79
N ASN A 93 18.02 -11.07 -18.42
CA ASN A 93 17.79 -9.64 -18.66
C ASN A 93 17.93 -9.24 -20.14
N SER A 94 17.05 -8.36 -20.63
CA SER A 94 17.17 -7.74 -21.96
C SER A 94 18.16 -6.57 -22.01
N LYS A 95 18.69 -6.16 -20.85
CA LYS A 95 19.78 -5.20 -20.63
C LYS A 95 20.22 -5.27 -19.17
N TYR A 96 21.32 -4.62 -18.80
CA TYR A 96 21.70 -4.52 -17.39
C TYR A 96 20.56 -3.91 -16.54
N PRO A 97 20.21 -4.48 -15.36
CA PRO A 97 19.08 -4.01 -14.57
C PRO A 97 19.18 -2.55 -14.12
N SER A 98 18.06 -1.82 -14.22
CA SER A 98 17.91 -0.43 -13.76
C SER A 98 17.96 -0.32 -12.23
N GLU A 99 18.37 0.82 -11.70
CA GLU A 99 18.26 1.15 -10.26
C GLU A 99 16.81 1.35 -9.80
N GLU A 100 15.92 1.64 -10.74
CA GLU A 100 14.48 1.80 -10.50
C GLU A 100 13.77 0.46 -10.74
N VAL A 101 13.08 -0.03 -9.71
CA VAL A 101 12.53 -1.39 -9.68
C VAL A 101 11.46 -1.63 -10.75
N LYS A 102 10.52 -0.69 -10.96
CA LYS A 102 9.46 -0.84 -11.99
C LYS A 102 10.07 -0.88 -13.40
N THR A 103 11.17 -0.18 -13.63
CA THR A 103 11.93 -0.25 -14.88
C THR A 103 12.70 -1.56 -14.99
N ALA A 104 13.26 -2.07 -13.89
CA ALA A 104 13.93 -3.36 -13.89
C ALA A 104 12.96 -4.51 -14.22
N GLU A 105 11.77 -4.55 -13.62
CA GLU A 105 10.73 -5.57 -13.87
C GLU A 105 10.38 -5.72 -15.36
N LYS A 106 10.37 -4.62 -16.11
CA LYS A 106 10.11 -4.64 -17.57
C LYS A 106 11.19 -5.33 -18.39
N ASN A 107 12.41 -5.48 -17.85
CA ASN A 107 13.59 -5.97 -18.56
C ASN A 107 14.13 -7.28 -18.00
N ILE A 108 13.59 -7.76 -16.88
CA ILE A 108 13.97 -9.02 -16.26
C ILE A 108 12.86 -10.03 -16.54
N ALA A 109 13.21 -11.17 -17.14
CA ALA A 109 12.28 -12.26 -17.40
C ALA A 109 12.25 -13.30 -16.28
N ARG A 110 13.36 -13.47 -15.55
CA ARG A 110 13.52 -14.45 -14.46
C ARG A 110 14.43 -13.90 -13.37
N TYR A 111 14.10 -14.20 -12.11
CA TYR A 111 14.87 -13.80 -10.93
C TYR A 111 14.97 -14.98 -9.96
N ILE A 112 16.19 -15.43 -9.69
CA ILE A 112 16.48 -16.63 -8.90
C ILE A 112 17.50 -16.32 -7.82
N LEU A 113 17.20 -16.70 -6.58
CA LEU A 113 18.08 -16.58 -5.40
C LEU A 113 18.50 -17.97 -4.94
N SER A 114 19.80 -18.19 -4.68
CA SER A 114 20.31 -19.38 -3.99
C SER A 114 21.15 -18.95 -2.80
N SER A 115 20.75 -19.34 -1.60
CA SER A 115 21.61 -19.29 -0.42
C SER A 115 22.42 -20.58 -0.29
N SER A 116 23.48 -20.57 0.53
CA SER A 116 24.29 -21.75 0.79
C SER A 116 23.43 -22.90 1.32
N ASN A 117 23.51 -24.06 0.65
CA ASN A 117 22.85 -25.32 1.05
C ASN A 117 21.30 -25.32 0.98
N SER A 118 20.68 -24.37 0.29
CA SER A 118 19.23 -24.37 0.01
C SER A 118 18.93 -24.61 -1.46
N THR A 119 17.73 -25.12 -1.76
CA THR A 119 17.22 -25.18 -3.13
C THR A 119 17.05 -23.75 -3.66
N PRO A 120 17.58 -23.41 -4.85
CA PRO A 120 17.38 -22.08 -5.44
C PRO A 120 15.89 -21.74 -5.58
N LEU A 121 15.52 -20.52 -5.20
CA LEU A 121 14.17 -19.99 -5.23
C LEU A 121 13.98 -19.07 -6.43
N GLU A 122 12.96 -19.33 -7.23
CA GLU A 122 12.54 -18.45 -8.34
C GLU A 122 11.23 -17.75 -7.97
N PHE A 123 11.16 -16.44 -8.16
CA PHE A 123 10.00 -15.64 -7.75
C PHE A 123 9.24 -15.15 -8.99
N ASN A 124 7.98 -15.54 -9.09
CA ASN A 124 7.10 -15.12 -10.18
C ASN A 124 5.72 -14.69 -9.68
N ASP A 125 5.04 -13.92 -10.52
CA ASP A 125 3.64 -13.58 -10.35
C ASP A 125 2.80 -14.77 -10.82
N GLN A 126 1.90 -15.24 -9.96
CA GLN A 126 1.00 -16.36 -10.23
C GLN A 126 0.02 -16.04 -11.38
N SER A 127 -0.31 -14.77 -11.60
CA SER A 127 -1.33 -14.34 -12.56
C SER A 127 -0.85 -14.43 -14.01
N ASP A 128 0.38 -14.01 -14.29
CA ASP A 128 0.92 -13.89 -15.65
C ASP A 128 2.32 -14.50 -15.85
N GLY A 129 2.94 -15.00 -14.78
CA GLY A 129 4.27 -15.60 -14.79
C GLY A 129 5.41 -14.58 -14.90
N SER A 130 5.13 -13.28 -14.79
CA SER A 130 6.14 -12.22 -14.74
C SER A 130 7.02 -12.34 -13.50
N VAL A 131 8.15 -11.64 -13.50
CA VAL A 131 9.10 -11.68 -12.39
C VAL A 131 8.61 -10.83 -11.21
N VAL A 132 8.81 -11.31 -9.98
CA VAL A 132 8.58 -10.52 -8.76
C VAL A 132 9.93 -10.20 -8.11
N LEU A 133 10.29 -8.92 -8.06
CA LEU A 133 11.55 -8.45 -7.51
C LEU A 133 11.41 -8.07 -6.02
N PRO A 134 12.52 -8.00 -5.26
CA PRO A 134 12.50 -7.52 -3.89
C PRO A 134 12.08 -6.04 -3.79
N ILE A 135 11.07 -5.77 -2.97
CA ILE A 135 10.47 -4.44 -2.79
C ILE A 135 10.70 -3.84 -1.39
N THR A 136 11.71 -4.31 -0.67
CA THR A 136 12.12 -3.75 0.64
C THR A 136 12.62 -2.31 0.55
N GLY A 137 13.00 -1.84 -0.65
CA GLY A 137 13.64 -0.54 -0.87
C GLY A 137 15.15 -0.61 -1.11
N ALA A 138 15.75 -1.79 -0.91
CA ALA A 138 17.18 -2.00 -1.12
C ALA A 138 17.60 -2.13 -2.59
N TRP A 139 16.65 -2.31 -3.53
CA TRP A 139 16.92 -2.70 -4.93
C TRP A 139 18.10 -1.98 -5.61
N LYS A 140 18.19 -0.64 -5.46
CA LYS A 140 19.31 0.15 -6.02
C LYS A 140 20.71 -0.30 -5.58
N TYR A 141 20.82 -0.99 -4.44
CA TYR A 141 22.07 -1.47 -3.83
C TYR A 141 22.36 -2.95 -4.09
N LEU A 142 21.40 -3.71 -4.64
CA LEU A 142 21.47 -5.17 -4.76
C LEU A 142 22.29 -5.67 -5.96
N LEU A 143 22.68 -4.79 -6.87
CA LEU A 143 23.53 -5.15 -8.00
C LEU A 143 24.75 -4.24 -8.01
N PRO A 144 25.95 -4.76 -8.34
CA PRO A 144 27.13 -3.94 -8.47
C PRO A 144 26.95 -2.84 -9.52
N ARG A 145 27.42 -1.62 -9.23
CA ARG A 145 27.32 -0.49 -10.16
C ARG A 145 28.59 0.33 -10.12
N LEU A 146 28.86 1.06 -11.20
CA LEU A 146 29.83 2.15 -11.15
C LEU A 146 29.31 3.27 -10.24
N GLU A 147 30.19 4.19 -9.83
CA GLU A 147 29.81 5.34 -8.97
C GLU A 147 28.73 6.24 -9.59
N ASN A 148 28.64 6.28 -10.92
CA ASN A 148 27.59 6.99 -11.66
C ASN A 148 26.31 6.15 -11.90
N GLY A 149 26.17 4.98 -11.26
CA GLY A 149 25.02 4.08 -11.37
C GLY A 149 25.02 3.15 -12.59
N ASN A 150 26.01 3.29 -13.49
CA ASN A 150 26.05 2.56 -14.75
C ASN A 150 26.50 1.10 -14.60
N ASP A 151 26.24 0.34 -15.66
CA ASP A 151 26.64 -1.06 -15.84
C ASP A 151 28.18 -1.24 -15.76
N PRO A 152 28.69 -2.03 -14.79
CA PRO A 152 30.12 -2.28 -14.66
C PRO A 152 30.69 -3.20 -15.75
N ILE A 153 29.85 -3.99 -16.42
CA ILE A 153 30.25 -4.95 -17.47
C ILE A 153 30.62 -4.20 -18.74
N ALA A 154 29.79 -3.25 -19.15
CA ALA A 154 30.01 -2.46 -20.37
C ALA A 154 31.34 -1.69 -20.37
N SER A 155 31.83 -1.26 -19.20
CA SER A 155 33.05 -0.45 -19.10
C SER A 155 34.24 -1.19 -18.45
N LEU A 156 34.07 -2.45 -18.05
CA LEU A 156 35.05 -3.18 -17.22
C LEU A 156 35.50 -2.35 -16.01
N GLY A 157 34.51 -1.87 -15.24
CA GLY A 157 34.72 -0.93 -14.15
C GLY A 157 35.78 -1.38 -13.15
N LYS A 158 36.84 -0.59 -12.94
CA LYS A 158 37.90 -0.89 -11.97
C LYS A 158 37.44 -0.79 -10.51
N LYS A 159 36.41 0.01 -10.27
CA LYS A 159 35.78 0.21 -8.96
C LYS A 159 34.27 0.19 -9.11
N ILE A 160 33.60 -0.39 -8.14
CA ILE A 160 32.14 -0.50 -8.08
C ILE A 160 31.63 -0.22 -6.67
N LYS A 161 30.35 0.13 -6.58
CA LYS A 161 29.55 0.17 -5.35
C LYS A 161 28.61 -1.04 -5.34
N TYR A 162 28.49 -1.69 -4.19
CA TYR A 162 27.61 -2.84 -3.97
C TYR A 162 27.27 -2.94 -2.47
N LEU A 163 25.98 -3.08 -2.13
CA LEU A 163 25.50 -3.10 -0.73
C LEU A 163 26.04 -1.94 0.14
N GLY A 164 26.20 -0.77 -0.48
CA GLY A 164 26.75 0.44 0.15
C GLY A 164 28.26 0.45 0.38
N LEU A 165 28.99 -0.55 -0.10
CA LEU A 165 30.44 -0.69 0.06
C LEU A 165 31.17 -0.61 -1.29
N GLU A 166 32.48 -0.34 -1.24
CA GLU A 166 33.34 -0.25 -2.40
C GLU A 166 34.12 -1.53 -2.65
N TYR A 167 34.23 -1.91 -3.92
CA TYR A 167 35.03 -3.05 -4.36
C TYR A 167 35.93 -2.66 -5.53
N LYS A 168 37.11 -3.28 -5.61
CA LYS A 168 38.07 -3.13 -6.70
C LYS A 168 38.10 -4.38 -7.57
N LEU A 169 38.22 -4.17 -8.88
CA LEU A 169 38.40 -5.25 -9.85
C LEU A 169 39.76 -5.91 -9.60
N ASP A 170 39.75 -7.22 -9.41
CA ASP A 170 40.93 -8.04 -9.17
C ASP A 170 41.29 -8.86 -10.41
N ASP A 171 40.28 -9.46 -11.04
CA ASP A 171 40.43 -10.29 -12.22
C ASP A 171 39.31 -10.03 -13.24
N ASN A 172 39.68 -10.05 -14.52
CA ASN A 172 38.77 -10.05 -15.65
C ASN A 172 39.20 -11.19 -16.57
N SER A 173 38.47 -12.30 -16.48
CA SER A 173 38.80 -13.54 -17.16
C SER A 173 37.59 -14.11 -17.90
N ARG A 174 37.83 -15.18 -18.64
CA ARG A 174 36.77 -16.01 -19.23
C ARG A 174 36.52 -17.21 -18.31
N SER A 175 35.27 -17.47 -18.00
CA SER A 175 34.83 -18.68 -17.32
C SER A 175 33.88 -19.49 -18.20
N ASN A 176 33.50 -20.68 -17.73
CA ASN A 176 32.37 -21.40 -18.30
C ASN A 176 31.13 -20.49 -18.31
N VAL A 177 30.38 -20.55 -19.41
CA VAL A 177 29.13 -19.80 -19.57
C VAL A 177 28.14 -20.32 -18.53
N PRO A 178 27.69 -19.50 -17.56
CA PRO A 178 26.73 -19.94 -16.57
C PRO A 178 25.41 -20.30 -17.24
N SER A 179 24.89 -21.48 -16.92
CA SER A 179 23.50 -21.84 -17.14
C SER A 179 22.66 -21.50 -15.91
N SER A 180 21.35 -21.37 -16.06
CA SER A 180 20.45 -21.34 -14.91
C SER A 180 20.62 -22.61 -14.05
N PRO A 181 20.28 -22.55 -12.75
CA PRO A 181 20.17 -23.75 -11.93
C PRO A 181 19.20 -24.75 -12.59
N LYS A 182 19.51 -26.06 -12.50
CA LYS A 182 18.68 -27.13 -13.09
C LYS A 182 17.40 -27.41 -12.30
N GLU A 183 17.45 -27.21 -10.99
CA GLU A 183 16.33 -27.41 -10.07
C GLU A 183 16.09 -26.11 -9.31
N THR A 184 14.89 -25.56 -9.45
CA THR A 184 14.45 -24.32 -8.78
C THR A 184 13.09 -24.59 -8.14
N LYS A 185 12.93 -24.18 -6.87
CA LYS A 185 11.60 -24.11 -6.24
C LYS A 185 10.99 -22.77 -6.64
N VAL A 186 9.83 -22.81 -7.30
CA VAL A 186 9.11 -21.59 -7.67
C VAL A 186 8.26 -21.14 -6.48
N ILE A 187 8.36 -19.86 -6.15
CA ILE A 187 7.53 -19.14 -5.19
C ILE A 187 6.59 -18.25 -6.01
N SER A 188 5.33 -18.69 -6.17
CA SER A 188 4.33 -18.01 -6.99
C SER A 188 3.51 -17.03 -6.16
N LEU A 189 3.86 -15.76 -6.26
CA LEU A 189 3.28 -14.67 -5.47
C LEU A 189 2.13 -13.98 -6.22
N THR A 190 1.33 -13.20 -5.51
CA THR A 190 0.23 -12.40 -6.09
C THR A 190 0.34 -10.95 -5.65
N PRO A 191 1.25 -10.16 -6.26
CA PRO A 191 1.48 -8.77 -5.86
C PRO A 191 0.25 -7.85 -6.04
N ASP A 192 -0.74 -8.27 -6.85
CA ASP A 192 -1.99 -7.54 -7.11
C ASP A 192 -3.17 -7.96 -6.21
N LEU A 193 -2.95 -8.94 -5.31
CA LEU A 193 -3.94 -9.46 -4.38
C LEU A 193 -3.27 -9.97 -3.10
N LEU A 194 -3.14 -9.07 -2.12
CA LEU A 194 -2.64 -9.37 -0.79
C LEU A 194 -3.80 -9.60 0.17
N ILE A 195 -3.83 -10.75 0.82
CA ILE A 195 -4.85 -11.16 1.80
C ILE A 195 -4.14 -11.56 3.09
N GLY A 196 -4.43 -10.90 4.21
CA GLY A 196 -3.66 -11.12 5.44
C GLY A 196 -4.36 -10.79 6.75
N VAL A 197 -3.67 -11.16 7.84
CA VAL A 197 -3.97 -10.74 9.21
C VAL A 197 -2.71 -10.16 9.87
N PRO A 198 -2.82 -9.17 10.77
CA PRO A 198 -1.67 -8.52 11.36
C PRO A 198 -1.04 -9.28 12.54
N HIS A 199 -1.71 -10.29 13.11
CA HIS A 199 -1.21 -11.04 14.27
C HIS A 199 -0.93 -12.52 13.95
N ASN A 200 -0.05 -13.13 14.75
CA ASN A 200 0.30 -14.56 14.68
C ASN A 200 -0.46 -15.39 15.74
N SER A 201 -1.67 -14.94 16.08
CA SER A 201 -2.55 -15.54 17.09
C SER A 201 -4.00 -15.46 16.62
N LYS A 202 -4.86 -16.31 17.18
CA LYS A 202 -6.30 -16.24 16.94
C LYS A 202 -7.10 -16.26 18.24
N VAL A 203 -8.33 -15.76 18.17
CA VAL A 203 -9.29 -15.85 19.28
C VAL A 203 -9.55 -17.33 19.60
N LYS A 204 -9.42 -17.72 20.87
CA LYS A 204 -9.63 -19.10 21.33
C LYS A 204 -11.09 -19.53 21.24
N ASN A 205 -12.03 -18.62 21.56
CA ASN A 205 -13.46 -18.86 21.47
C ASN A 205 -14.10 -17.95 20.42
N GLU A 206 -14.27 -18.49 19.22
CA GLU A 206 -14.77 -17.78 18.04
C GLU A 206 -16.26 -17.41 18.09
N THR A 207 -17.00 -17.90 19.09
CA THR A 207 -18.43 -17.54 19.26
C THR A 207 -18.63 -16.14 19.86
N ARG A 208 -17.58 -15.55 20.43
CA ARG A 208 -17.62 -14.26 21.14
C ARG A 208 -17.43 -13.08 20.18
N ARG A 209 -18.42 -12.83 19.30
CA ARG A 209 -18.33 -11.71 18.33
C ARG A 209 -18.81 -10.37 18.88
N TYR A 210 -19.95 -10.35 19.53
CA TYR A 210 -20.61 -9.13 20.03
C TYR A 210 -20.34 -8.88 21.52
N ASP A 211 -19.49 -9.72 22.10
CA ASP A 211 -19.08 -9.64 23.47
C ASP A 211 -18.08 -8.49 23.66
N GLU A 212 -18.35 -7.64 24.64
CA GLU A 212 -17.54 -6.47 25.02
C GLU A 212 -16.55 -6.79 26.14
N SER A 213 -16.30 -8.07 26.44
CA SER A 213 -15.24 -8.49 27.35
C SER A 213 -14.02 -9.01 26.59
N ASP A 214 -12.86 -8.92 27.24
CA ASP A 214 -11.59 -9.28 26.63
C ASP A 214 -11.56 -10.72 26.12
N TYR A 215 -10.90 -10.93 24.98
CA TYR A 215 -10.76 -12.23 24.35
C TYR A 215 -9.46 -12.91 24.79
N GLU A 216 -9.53 -14.22 24.97
CA GLU A 216 -8.33 -15.05 25.12
C GLU A 216 -7.82 -15.42 23.72
N TYR A 217 -6.50 -15.30 23.50
CA TYR A 217 -5.84 -15.60 22.24
C TYR A 217 -4.91 -16.80 22.38
N VAL A 218 -4.81 -17.60 21.32
CA VAL A 218 -3.86 -18.71 21.22
C VAL A 218 -2.94 -18.50 20.02
N PRO A 219 -1.65 -18.84 20.12
CA PRO A 219 -0.73 -18.77 18.98
C PRO A 219 -1.20 -19.64 17.80
N LEU A 220 -0.95 -19.18 16.57
CA LEU A 220 -1.19 -19.99 15.37
C LEU A 220 -0.17 -21.13 15.29
N THR A 221 -0.65 -22.35 14.98
CA THR A 221 0.19 -23.53 14.72
C THR A 221 0.54 -23.63 13.23
N LYS A 222 1.48 -24.53 12.88
CA LYS A 222 1.84 -24.82 11.48
C LYS A 222 0.62 -25.20 10.64
N GLU A 223 -0.29 -26.01 11.20
CA GLU A 223 -1.53 -26.42 10.55
C GLU A 223 -2.45 -25.24 10.29
N ASN A 224 -2.50 -24.25 11.20
CA ASN A 224 -3.28 -23.04 10.96
C ASN A 224 -2.71 -22.21 9.80
N TYR A 225 -1.38 -22.11 9.67
CA TYR A 225 -0.78 -21.45 8.50
C TYR A 225 -1.16 -22.19 7.20
N SER A 226 -1.04 -23.51 7.16
CA SER A 226 -1.45 -24.31 6.00
C SER A 226 -2.93 -24.09 5.64
N GLU A 227 -3.83 -24.14 6.62
CA GLU A 227 -5.26 -23.91 6.43
C GLU A 227 -5.56 -22.50 5.90
N MET A 228 -4.88 -21.48 6.42
CA MET A 228 -5.01 -20.10 5.97
C MET A 228 -4.56 -19.94 4.51
N ILE A 229 -3.43 -20.55 4.12
CA ILE A 229 -2.92 -20.59 2.74
C ILE A 229 -3.91 -21.29 1.81
N GLU A 230 -4.44 -22.45 2.24
CA GLU A 230 -5.46 -23.20 1.51
C GLU A 230 -6.79 -22.45 1.34
N ASN A 231 -7.05 -21.40 2.12
CA ASN A 231 -8.18 -20.50 1.98
C ASN A 231 -7.83 -19.17 1.28
N GLY A 232 -6.59 -18.99 0.84
CA GLY A 232 -6.16 -17.85 0.02
C GLY A 232 -5.48 -16.72 0.78
N ILE A 233 -5.22 -16.86 2.08
CA ILE A 233 -4.43 -15.90 2.83
C ILE A 233 -2.95 -16.08 2.44
N ASN A 234 -2.29 -14.99 2.09
CA ASN A 234 -0.94 -15.01 1.52
C ASN A 234 -0.02 -13.93 2.12
N VAL A 235 -0.44 -13.21 3.16
CA VAL A 235 0.41 -12.29 3.91
C VAL A 235 0.36 -12.64 5.39
N PHE A 236 1.53 -12.91 5.97
CA PHE A 236 1.65 -13.38 7.34
C PHE A 236 2.69 -12.62 8.13
N VAL A 237 2.39 -12.31 9.39
CA VAL A 237 3.44 -12.03 10.37
C VAL A 237 4.06 -13.36 10.82
N ALA A 238 5.39 -13.45 10.84
CA ALA A 238 6.09 -14.64 11.32
C ALA A 238 7.24 -14.27 12.24
N LYS A 239 7.40 -15.03 13.33
CA LYS A 239 8.49 -14.86 14.30
C LYS A 239 9.08 -16.22 14.70
N GLY A 240 10.39 -16.26 14.92
CA GLY A 240 11.09 -17.45 15.39
C GLY A 240 10.86 -18.65 14.47
N GLU A 241 10.39 -19.76 15.04
CA GLU A 241 10.15 -21.01 14.29
C GLU A 241 9.08 -20.87 13.20
N GLN A 242 8.13 -19.95 13.35
CA GLN A 242 7.05 -19.73 12.37
C GLN A 242 7.58 -19.35 10.99
N LEU A 243 8.74 -18.67 10.94
CA LEU A 243 9.40 -18.32 9.67
C LEU A 243 9.68 -19.59 8.84
N LYS A 244 10.24 -20.62 9.47
CA LYS A 244 10.63 -21.87 8.79
C LYS A 244 9.45 -22.62 8.21
N TRP A 245 8.23 -22.31 8.67
CA TRP A 245 7.02 -22.92 8.14
C TRP A 245 6.57 -22.31 6.81
N ILE A 246 6.92 -21.04 6.54
CA ILE A 246 6.36 -20.27 5.42
C ILE A 246 7.38 -19.59 4.50
N GLU A 247 8.67 -19.50 4.88
CA GLU A 247 9.68 -18.73 4.11
C GLU A 247 9.89 -19.26 2.68
N THR A 248 9.59 -20.54 2.45
CA THR A 248 9.63 -21.15 1.11
C THR A 248 8.24 -21.46 0.55
N GLU A 249 7.18 -20.97 1.16
CA GLU A 249 5.82 -21.09 0.64
C GLU A 249 5.48 -19.90 -0.28
N SER A 250 4.43 -20.06 -1.10
CA SER A 250 3.94 -19.03 -2.04
C SER A 250 3.16 -17.92 -1.32
N VAL A 251 3.81 -17.28 -0.34
CA VAL A 251 3.23 -16.26 0.54
C VAL A 251 4.27 -15.20 0.88
N TYR A 252 3.80 -14.00 1.21
CA TYR A 252 4.60 -12.92 1.79
C TYR A 252 4.67 -13.04 3.31
N TYR A 253 5.82 -12.69 3.88
CA TYR A 253 6.02 -12.67 5.33
C TYR A 253 6.68 -11.38 5.83
N TRP A 254 6.34 -10.98 7.05
CA TRP A 254 6.85 -9.77 7.71
C TRP A 254 7.04 -9.96 9.22
N GLY A 255 7.65 -8.97 9.87
CA GLY A 255 7.75 -8.88 11.34
C GLY A 255 9.10 -9.25 11.94
N ILE A 256 10.02 -9.78 11.12
CA ILE A 256 11.40 -10.06 11.50
C ILE A 256 12.25 -8.83 11.16
N GLY A 257 13.04 -8.35 12.11
CA GLY A 257 13.82 -7.12 11.96
C GLY A 257 15.30 -7.34 11.67
N GLY A 258 16.02 -6.24 11.46
CA GLY A 258 17.45 -6.25 11.13
C GLY A 258 18.33 -7.04 12.11
N ALA A 259 17.89 -7.16 13.37
CA ALA A 259 18.58 -7.94 14.39
C ALA A 259 18.58 -9.45 14.12
N ASP A 260 17.53 -9.98 13.47
CA ASP A 260 17.26 -11.43 13.40
C ASP A 260 17.29 -11.99 11.96
N VAL A 261 17.32 -11.14 10.94
CA VAL A 261 17.34 -11.57 9.53
C VAL A 261 18.71 -12.07 9.07
N SER A 262 18.71 -12.95 8.06
CA SER A 262 19.92 -13.30 7.31
C SER A 262 20.38 -12.11 6.47
N TYR A 263 21.66 -11.74 6.58
CA TYR A 263 22.23 -10.62 5.83
C TYR A 263 23.39 -11.07 4.92
N PRO A 264 23.44 -10.59 3.67
CA PRO A 264 22.49 -9.68 3.00
C PRO A 264 21.32 -10.40 2.30
N GLU A 265 21.19 -11.72 2.40
CA GLU A 265 20.25 -12.54 1.62
C GLU A 265 18.79 -12.10 1.78
N CYS A 266 18.36 -11.66 2.97
CA CYS A 266 16.98 -11.19 3.16
C CYS A 266 16.62 -10.04 2.21
N LEU A 267 17.58 -9.20 1.83
CA LEU A 267 17.35 -8.08 0.91
C LEU A 267 17.06 -8.54 -0.52
N TYR A 268 17.47 -9.77 -0.88
CA TYR A 268 17.24 -10.40 -2.17
C TYR A 268 15.97 -11.25 -2.23
N THR A 269 15.28 -11.46 -1.11
CA THR A 269 14.12 -12.35 -1.01
C THR A 269 12.84 -11.60 -1.37
N SER A 270 12.19 -11.94 -2.49
CA SER A 270 11.03 -11.17 -2.99
C SER A 270 9.76 -11.34 -2.14
N ASN A 271 9.63 -12.46 -1.40
CA ASN A 271 8.50 -12.67 -0.50
C ASN A 271 8.74 -12.18 0.94
N TYR A 272 9.92 -11.61 1.23
CA TYR A 272 10.19 -10.92 2.48
C TYR A 272 9.75 -9.46 2.38
N VAL A 273 8.84 -9.06 3.25
CA VAL A 273 8.29 -7.70 3.24
C VAL A 273 9.18 -6.74 4.05
N GLY A 274 9.59 -7.14 5.25
CA GLY A 274 10.31 -6.28 6.18
C GLY A 274 9.85 -6.42 7.64
N PRO A 275 10.42 -5.62 8.56
CA PRO A 275 10.04 -5.60 9.97
C PRO A 275 8.64 -5.04 10.23
N THR A 276 8.14 -4.15 9.39
CA THR A 276 6.83 -3.48 9.55
C THR A 276 6.01 -3.66 8.28
N ILE A 277 4.68 -3.67 8.37
CA ILE A 277 3.83 -3.71 7.16
C ILE A 277 2.89 -2.52 7.03
N PHE A 278 2.60 -1.78 8.13
CA PHE A 278 1.75 -0.59 8.06
C PHE A 278 2.12 0.55 9.01
N PHE A 279 1.67 1.76 8.67
CA PHE A 279 1.47 2.85 9.62
C PHE A 279 0.11 2.71 10.29
N ASP A 280 0.11 2.61 11.61
CA ASP A 280 -1.11 2.42 12.39
C ASP A 280 -1.84 3.75 12.65
N GLU A 281 -3.04 3.88 12.12
CA GLU A 281 -4.00 5.00 12.22
C GLU A 281 -3.39 6.39 12.48
N PRO A 282 -2.63 6.98 11.54
CA PRO A 282 -1.92 8.24 11.81
C PRO A 282 -2.82 9.43 12.21
N MET A 283 -4.05 9.54 11.70
CA MET A 283 -5.01 10.57 12.12
C MET A 283 -5.56 10.32 13.53
N VAL A 284 -5.87 9.06 13.88
CA VAL A 284 -6.30 8.70 15.24
C VAL A 284 -5.18 8.94 16.24
N GLY A 285 -3.95 8.56 15.90
CA GLY A 285 -2.77 8.84 16.72
C GLY A 285 -2.56 10.35 16.94
N THR A 286 -2.81 11.18 15.91
CA THR A 286 -2.78 12.64 16.03
C THR A 286 -3.84 13.13 17.02
N ARG A 287 -5.08 12.64 16.90
CA ARG A 287 -6.17 12.98 17.82
C ARG A 287 -5.84 12.61 19.27
N ASP A 288 -5.46 11.36 19.50
CA ASP A 288 -5.40 10.77 20.83
C ASP A 288 -4.10 11.08 21.58
N TYR A 289 -2.97 11.18 20.87
CA TYR A 289 -1.65 11.36 21.48
C TYR A 289 -1.10 12.78 21.33
N VAL A 290 -1.72 13.65 20.52
CA VAL A 290 -1.28 15.04 20.37
C VAL A 290 -2.37 16.03 20.75
N ILE A 291 -3.54 15.96 20.10
CA ILE A 291 -4.59 16.97 20.29
C ILE A 291 -5.25 16.86 21.66
N LYS A 292 -5.73 15.67 22.05
CA LYS A 292 -6.39 15.46 23.36
C LYS A 292 -5.48 15.81 24.54
N PRO A 293 -4.18 15.43 24.55
CA PRO A 293 -3.24 15.89 25.59
C PRO A 293 -3.11 17.41 25.64
N LYS A 294 -2.94 18.09 24.50
CA LYS A 294 -2.91 19.56 24.44
C LYS A 294 -4.17 20.20 25.02
N PHE A 295 -5.35 19.62 24.82
CA PHE A 295 -6.61 20.10 25.42
C PHE A 295 -6.70 19.88 26.93
N LYS A 296 -5.95 18.93 27.49
CA LYS A 296 -5.86 18.72 28.95
C LYS A 296 -4.92 19.74 29.58
N GLU A 297 -3.80 20.01 28.91
CA GLU A 297 -2.81 21.00 29.36
C GLU A 297 -3.33 22.43 29.24
N ASP A 298 -3.97 22.77 28.12
CA ASP A 298 -4.60 24.06 27.88
C ASP A 298 -6.04 23.88 27.35
N PRO A 299 -7.04 23.88 28.25
CA PRO A 299 -8.45 23.79 27.89
C PRO A 299 -8.94 24.92 26.97
N SER A 300 -8.24 26.06 26.91
CA SER A 300 -8.64 27.17 26.03
C SER A 300 -8.52 26.83 24.54
N LEU A 301 -7.62 25.90 24.20
CA LEU A 301 -7.42 25.41 22.83
C LEU A 301 -8.65 24.75 22.23
N ARG A 302 -9.53 24.18 23.06
CA ARG A 302 -10.79 23.56 22.63
C ARG A 302 -11.68 24.53 21.84
N LYS A 303 -11.65 25.82 22.19
CA LYS A 303 -12.44 26.87 21.52
C LYS A 303 -11.83 27.38 20.23
N THR A 304 -10.55 27.10 20.00
CA THR A 304 -9.81 27.66 18.85
C THR A 304 -9.36 26.59 17.87
N ILE A 305 -9.52 25.30 18.19
CA ILE A 305 -9.23 24.20 17.27
C ILE A 305 -10.10 24.32 16.01
N THR A 306 -9.53 23.98 14.86
CA THR A 306 -10.22 23.90 13.57
C THR A 306 -9.75 22.64 12.82
N PRO A 307 -10.48 22.17 11.78
CA PRO A 307 -10.02 21.05 10.95
C PRO A 307 -8.62 21.26 10.38
N GLN A 308 -8.31 22.49 9.94
CA GLN A 308 -6.99 22.83 9.40
C GLN A 308 -5.89 22.73 10.47
N LYS A 309 -6.16 23.14 11.71
CA LYS A 309 -5.18 22.97 12.81
C LYS A 309 -4.93 21.50 13.12
N VAL A 310 -5.95 20.64 13.04
CA VAL A 310 -5.77 19.19 13.17
C VAL A 310 -4.92 18.66 12.01
N PHE A 311 -5.19 19.11 10.79
CA PHE A 311 -4.39 18.76 9.62
C PHE A 311 -2.91 19.17 9.79
N GLU A 312 -2.62 20.38 10.25
CA GLU A 312 -1.25 20.84 10.51
C GLU A 312 -0.50 19.97 11.53
N GLU A 313 -1.17 19.52 12.59
CA GLU A 313 -0.57 18.61 13.57
C GLU A 313 -0.38 17.20 12.99
N PHE A 314 -1.36 16.74 12.21
CA PHE A 314 -1.27 15.45 11.51
C PHE A 314 -0.08 15.40 10.56
N LYS A 315 0.19 16.47 9.79
CA LYS A 315 1.36 16.53 8.90
C LYS A 315 2.66 16.24 9.65
N LYS A 316 2.82 16.80 10.86
CA LYS A 316 4.01 16.60 11.71
C LYS A 316 4.10 15.16 12.23
N VAL A 317 2.98 14.62 12.73
CA VAL A 317 2.90 13.24 13.24
C VAL A 317 3.22 12.25 12.13
N TYR A 318 2.64 12.45 10.95
CA TYR A 318 2.81 11.57 9.81
C TYR A 318 4.25 11.59 9.29
N HIS A 319 4.84 12.79 9.15
CA HIS A 319 6.24 12.95 8.77
C HIS A 319 7.16 12.15 9.70
N LYS A 320 6.98 12.29 11.02
CA LYS A 320 7.74 11.51 12.01
C LYS A 320 7.55 10.00 11.86
N LYS A 321 6.31 9.53 11.70
CA LYS A 321 6.03 8.10 11.48
C LYS A 321 6.79 7.57 10.26
N LYS A 322 6.81 8.33 9.17
CA LYS A 322 7.45 7.93 7.92
C LYS A 322 8.97 7.92 7.97
N TYR A 323 9.60 9.02 8.42
CA TYR A 323 11.06 9.17 8.33
C TYR A 323 11.83 8.76 9.59
N GLU A 324 11.15 8.52 10.72
CA GLU A 324 11.81 8.20 11.98
C GLU A 324 11.35 6.89 12.62
N SER A 325 10.29 6.24 12.13
CA SER A 325 9.70 5.04 12.77
C SER A 325 9.76 3.81 11.86
N GLY A 326 8.68 3.02 11.75
CA GLY A 326 8.60 1.71 11.10
C GLY A 326 9.46 1.52 9.84
N PRO A 327 9.36 2.39 8.82
CA PRO A 327 10.13 2.24 7.57
C PRO A 327 11.65 2.29 7.72
N THR A 328 12.17 2.78 8.85
CA THR A 328 13.61 2.87 9.14
C THR A 328 14.15 1.69 9.95
N GLU A 329 13.27 0.84 10.48
CA GLU A 329 13.64 -0.18 11.48
C GLU A 329 14.56 -1.27 10.92
N LEU A 330 14.47 -1.58 9.62
CA LEU A 330 15.34 -2.58 9.01
C LEU A 330 16.81 -2.14 9.05
N LEU A 331 17.10 -0.93 8.54
CA LEU A 331 18.46 -0.38 8.53
C LEU A 331 18.97 -0.10 9.93
N LYS A 332 18.14 0.45 10.83
CA LYS A 332 18.50 0.67 12.24
C LYS A 332 18.82 -0.63 12.98
N GLY A 333 18.09 -1.71 12.67
CA GLY A 333 18.34 -3.03 13.23
C GLY A 333 19.67 -3.62 12.72
N LEU A 334 19.90 -3.54 11.40
CA LEU A 334 21.14 -4.00 10.78
C LEU A 334 22.37 -3.23 11.28
N SER A 335 22.27 -1.90 11.46
CA SER A 335 23.40 -1.07 11.91
C SER A 335 23.84 -1.32 13.35
N LYS A 336 23.04 -2.05 14.15
CA LYS A 336 23.36 -2.39 15.55
C LYS A 336 24.11 -3.72 15.68
N ARG A 337 24.23 -4.48 14.60
CA ARG A 337 24.86 -5.80 14.59
C ARG A 337 26.36 -5.67 14.37
N GLU A 338 27.14 -6.38 15.19
CA GLU A 338 28.61 -6.39 15.09
C GLU A 338 29.11 -7.13 13.84
N ASP A 339 28.32 -8.09 13.33
CA ASP A 339 28.64 -8.90 12.17
C ASP A 339 28.27 -8.24 10.82
N VAL A 340 27.64 -7.06 10.83
CA VAL A 340 27.10 -6.39 9.64
C VAL A 340 27.74 -5.03 9.41
N SER A 341 27.97 -4.69 8.14
CA SER A 341 28.16 -3.31 7.68
C SER A 341 27.16 -2.99 6.58
N ILE A 342 26.42 -1.89 6.75
CA ILE A 342 25.46 -1.38 5.76
C ILE A 342 26.08 -0.37 4.80
N GLY A 343 27.36 -0.02 4.99
CA GLY A 343 28.05 0.98 4.17
C GLY A 343 27.29 2.31 4.09
N ASP A 344 27.13 2.84 2.88
CA ASP A 344 26.34 4.04 2.58
C ASP A 344 24.86 3.76 2.21
N MET A 345 24.34 2.55 2.48
CA MET A 345 22.94 2.24 2.22
C MET A 345 21.99 3.16 3.00
N ASN A 346 21.09 3.80 2.26
CA ASN A 346 20.07 4.68 2.81
C ASN A 346 18.76 4.53 2.00
N PHE A 347 17.77 3.90 2.62
CA PHE A 347 16.43 3.70 2.07
C PHE A 347 15.39 3.59 3.19
N LEU A 348 14.15 3.95 2.87
CA LEU A 348 12.98 3.60 3.67
C LEU A 348 12.40 2.29 3.16
N GLN A 349 11.79 1.49 4.05
CA GLN A 349 11.03 0.33 3.63
C GLN A 349 9.87 0.74 2.71
N GLN A 350 9.86 0.28 1.46
CA GLN A 350 8.94 0.80 0.42
C GLN A 350 7.55 0.16 0.46
N ASN A 351 7.47 -1.10 0.84
CA ASN A 351 6.24 -1.90 0.89
C ASN A 351 5.46 -1.80 2.21
N VAL A 352 5.49 -0.61 2.84
CA VAL A 352 4.63 -0.27 3.99
C VAL A 352 3.38 0.43 3.47
N TYR A 353 2.19 0.04 3.93
CA TYR A 353 0.97 0.78 3.62
C TYR A 353 0.52 1.64 4.80
N SER A 354 -0.39 2.59 4.60
CA SER A 354 -1.06 3.25 5.73
C SER A 354 -2.38 2.57 6.04
N TRP A 355 -2.61 2.21 7.30
CA TRP A 355 -3.85 1.60 7.79
C TRP A 355 -4.62 2.68 8.56
N GLU A 356 -5.79 3.10 8.06
CA GLU A 356 -6.41 4.35 8.53
C GLU A 356 -7.94 4.35 8.46
N THR A 357 -8.56 4.91 9.51
CA THR A 357 -10.01 5.05 9.65
C THR A 357 -10.58 6.31 8.99
N MET A 358 -9.73 7.30 8.71
CA MET A 358 -10.11 8.57 8.09
C MET A 358 -9.62 8.65 6.63
N PRO A 359 -10.34 8.06 5.66
CA PRO A 359 -9.88 7.91 4.28
C PRO A 359 -9.67 9.24 3.55
N SER A 360 -10.28 10.34 4.01
CA SER A 360 -10.06 11.68 3.46
C SER A 360 -8.59 12.13 3.52
N SER A 361 -7.78 11.53 4.41
CA SER A 361 -6.35 11.81 4.52
C SER A 361 -5.48 11.07 3.49
N ALA A 362 -6.05 10.12 2.73
CA ALA A 362 -5.32 9.20 1.85
C ALA A 362 -4.35 9.92 0.92
N LEU A 363 -4.82 10.96 0.23
CA LEU A 363 -4.00 11.71 -0.72
C LEU A 363 -2.74 12.28 -0.07
N TYR A 364 -2.86 12.95 1.08
CA TYR A 364 -1.70 13.50 1.78
C TYR A 364 -0.72 12.39 2.20
N GLN A 365 -1.23 11.28 2.74
CA GLN A 365 -0.37 10.18 3.19
C GLN A 365 0.40 9.55 2.03
N LEU A 366 -0.27 9.37 0.88
CA LEU A 366 0.36 8.83 -0.31
C LEU A 366 1.29 9.83 -1.01
N SER A 367 1.05 11.14 -0.88
CA SER A 367 1.82 12.18 -1.60
C SER A 367 2.90 12.86 -0.78
N GLU A 368 2.98 12.65 0.53
CA GLU A 368 3.96 13.32 1.38
C GLU A 368 5.39 13.00 0.92
N GLY A 369 6.19 14.01 0.56
CA GLY A 369 7.63 13.91 0.24
C GLY A 369 8.05 12.80 -0.76
N ASP A 370 9.34 12.45 -0.75
CA ASP A 370 9.88 11.19 -1.30
C ASP A 370 11.02 10.71 -0.35
N ARG A 371 11.28 9.42 -0.11
CA ARG A 371 11.56 8.33 -1.06
C ARG A 371 10.55 7.19 -0.91
N SER A 372 9.39 7.41 -1.53
CA SER A 372 8.18 6.59 -1.86
C SER A 372 7.68 5.42 -0.98
N THR A 373 7.67 5.58 0.34
CA THR A 373 6.73 4.89 1.25
C THR A 373 5.67 5.90 1.75
N PRO A 374 4.43 5.53 2.09
CA PRO A 374 3.81 4.22 1.89
C PRO A 374 3.55 3.94 0.41
N TYR A 375 3.42 2.67 0.03
CA TYR A 375 3.02 2.28 -1.34
C TYR A 375 1.50 2.16 -1.52
N ALA A 376 0.74 2.11 -0.42
CA ALA A 376 -0.70 1.97 -0.46
C ALA A 376 -1.42 2.58 0.75
N MET A 377 -2.73 2.76 0.61
CA MET A 377 -3.65 3.13 1.69
C MET A 377 -4.68 2.02 1.89
N VAL A 378 -4.86 1.55 3.11
CA VAL A 378 -5.85 0.55 3.51
C VAL A 378 -6.87 1.21 4.43
N PHE A 379 -8.15 1.13 4.05
CA PHE A 379 -9.21 1.64 4.91
C PHE A 379 -9.52 0.69 6.06
N GLU A 380 -9.54 1.27 7.26
CA GLU A 380 -10.06 0.67 8.48
C GLU A 380 -11.51 1.09 8.70
N PRO A 381 -12.49 0.17 8.63
CA PRO A 381 -13.86 0.50 8.95
C PRO A 381 -14.00 0.84 10.45
N PRO A 382 -14.31 2.10 10.80
CA PRO A 382 -14.47 2.46 12.20
C PRO A 382 -15.77 1.84 12.73
N GLY A 383 -15.77 1.52 14.03
CA GLY A 383 -16.72 0.58 14.63
C GLY A 383 -18.19 0.67 14.20
N ARG A 384 -18.78 -0.50 13.95
CA ARG A 384 -20.18 -0.74 13.52
C ARG A 384 -20.49 -0.11 12.16
N PHE A 385 -19.78 -0.56 11.14
CA PHE A 385 -19.83 -0.09 9.76
C PHE A 385 -20.84 -0.92 8.92
N GLY A 386 -21.78 -0.26 8.25
CA GLY A 386 -22.69 -0.90 7.29
C GLY A 386 -23.71 0.07 6.69
N SER A 387 -24.20 -0.25 5.49
CA SER A 387 -24.95 0.68 4.62
C SER A 387 -26.23 1.20 5.30
N ARG A 388 -26.99 0.29 5.89
CA ARG A 388 -28.25 0.57 6.62
C ARG A 388 -28.07 1.28 7.96
N ARG A 389 -26.82 1.51 8.39
CA ARG A 389 -26.50 2.39 9.52
C ARG A 389 -26.01 3.75 9.03
N VAL A 390 -24.91 3.75 8.26
CA VAL A 390 -24.18 4.98 7.97
C VAL A 390 -24.89 5.84 6.92
N LEU A 391 -25.48 5.26 5.88
CA LEU A 391 -26.16 6.05 4.85
C LEU A 391 -27.40 6.78 5.40
N PRO A 392 -28.27 6.15 6.22
CA PRO A 392 -29.34 6.89 6.89
C PRO A 392 -28.83 8.00 7.82
N GLU A 393 -27.75 7.75 8.57
CA GLU A 393 -27.10 8.77 9.40
C GLU A 393 -26.63 9.98 8.58
N LEU A 394 -26.01 9.74 7.41
CA LEU A 394 -25.61 10.78 6.47
C LEU A 394 -26.81 11.57 5.93
N ASN A 395 -27.84 10.86 5.47
CA ASN A 395 -29.04 11.46 4.90
C ASN A 395 -29.74 12.39 5.91
N MET A 396 -29.83 11.97 7.17
CA MET A 396 -30.39 12.79 8.25
C MET A 396 -29.52 14.03 8.56
N SER A 397 -28.21 13.94 8.36
CA SER A 397 -27.26 14.96 8.81
C SER A 397 -26.89 16.01 7.77
N PHE A 398 -27.02 15.70 6.48
CA PHE A 398 -26.35 16.45 5.40
C PHE A 398 -27.25 16.81 4.20
N ASP A 399 -28.58 16.86 4.39
CA ASP A 399 -29.58 17.15 3.33
C ASP A 399 -29.36 16.32 2.05
N CYS A 400 -28.99 15.05 2.21
CA CYS A 400 -28.82 14.11 1.10
C CYS A 400 -29.84 12.95 1.17
N GLN A 401 -30.05 12.27 0.04
CA GLN A 401 -30.94 11.10 -0.08
C GLN A 401 -30.25 9.97 -0.83
N ILE A 402 -29.13 9.49 -0.29
CA ILE A 402 -28.36 8.37 -0.83
C ILE A 402 -29.10 7.06 -0.52
N PRO A 403 -29.39 6.18 -1.52
CA PRO A 403 -30.09 4.92 -1.29
C PRO A 403 -29.29 3.99 -0.34
N ALA A 404 -29.93 3.55 0.73
CA ALA A 404 -29.30 2.77 1.81
C ALA A 404 -29.46 1.24 1.68
N ASP A 405 -30.19 0.80 0.66
CA ASP A 405 -30.44 -0.61 0.35
C ASP A 405 -29.35 -1.23 -0.53
N ASP A 406 -28.57 -0.40 -1.23
CA ASP A 406 -27.42 -0.82 -2.02
C ASP A 406 -26.10 -0.54 -1.25
N PRO A 407 -25.37 -1.57 -0.79
CA PRO A 407 -24.08 -1.39 -0.12
C PRO A 407 -23.03 -0.71 -0.99
N LYS A 408 -23.20 -0.69 -2.33
CA LYS A 408 -22.32 0.05 -3.24
C LYS A 408 -22.22 1.52 -2.91
N ASN A 409 -23.33 2.12 -2.53
CA ASN A 409 -23.34 3.56 -2.27
C ASN A 409 -22.51 3.92 -1.05
N MET A 410 -22.41 3.04 -0.05
CA MET A 410 -21.58 3.28 1.12
C MET A 410 -20.11 3.07 0.82
N ILE A 411 -19.74 1.91 0.26
CA ILE A 411 -18.33 1.60 0.02
C ILE A 411 -17.76 2.52 -1.06
N GLY A 412 -18.54 2.90 -2.07
CA GLY A 412 -18.12 3.83 -3.12
C GLY A 412 -17.71 5.21 -2.60
N ILE A 413 -18.32 5.69 -1.50
CA ILE A 413 -17.88 6.94 -0.84
C ILE A 413 -16.46 6.77 -0.29
N ILE A 414 -16.17 5.64 0.35
CA ILE A 414 -14.85 5.33 0.90
C ILE A 414 -13.82 5.13 -0.21
N GLU A 415 -14.15 4.28 -1.18
CA GLU A 415 -13.31 3.97 -2.34
C GLU A 415 -12.96 5.21 -3.14
N SER A 416 -13.87 6.21 -3.24
CA SER A 416 -13.60 7.46 -3.96
C SER A 416 -12.36 8.19 -3.42
N PHE A 417 -12.10 8.15 -2.11
CA PHE A 417 -10.88 8.73 -1.53
C PHE A 417 -9.65 7.86 -1.77
N LEU A 418 -9.79 6.55 -1.65
CA LEU A 418 -8.70 5.59 -1.78
C LEU A 418 -8.21 5.49 -3.23
N ARG A 419 -9.13 5.22 -4.18
CA ARG A 419 -8.87 5.17 -5.62
C ARG A 419 -8.38 6.52 -6.13
N GLY A 420 -9.01 7.62 -5.69
CA GLY A 420 -8.58 8.97 -6.03
C GLY A 420 -7.12 9.24 -5.63
N ALA A 421 -6.75 8.92 -4.39
CA ALA A 421 -5.38 9.08 -3.90
C ALA A 421 -4.39 8.17 -4.65
N ALA A 422 -4.75 6.91 -4.89
CA ALA A 422 -3.98 5.97 -5.68
C ALA A 422 -3.70 6.48 -7.09
N ARG A 423 -4.72 7.01 -7.78
CA ARG A 423 -4.61 7.64 -9.11
C ARG A 423 -3.65 8.82 -9.12
N ALA A 424 -3.77 9.71 -8.14
CA ALA A 424 -2.96 10.92 -8.08
C ALA A 424 -1.46 10.65 -7.80
N THR A 425 -1.12 9.47 -7.27
CA THR A 425 0.23 9.16 -6.78
C THR A 425 0.88 7.95 -7.44
N ASP A 426 0.19 7.29 -8.38
CA ASP A 426 0.58 5.99 -8.96
C ASP A 426 0.92 4.92 -7.90
N LYS A 427 0.08 4.88 -6.86
CA LYS A 427 0.17 3.97 -5.73
C LYS A 427 -1.07 3.09 -5.65
N GLU A 428 -1.09 2.21 -4.67
CA GLU A 428 -2.14 1.21 -4.52
C GLU A 428 -3.10 1.54 -3.36
N TRP A 429 -4.17 0.75 -3.24
CA TRP A 429 -5.13 0.90 -2.15
C TRP A 429 -5.79 -0.42 -1.79
N GLY A 430 -6.40 -0.45 -0.62
CA GLY A 430 -7.04 -1.64 -0.07
C GLY A 430 -8.11 -1.33 0.97
N ILE A 431 -8.72 -2.40 1.47
CA ILE A 431 -9.70 -2.33 2.56
C ILE A 431 -9.37 -3.37 3.62
N SER A 432 -9.91 -3.17 4.81
CA SER A 432 -9.91 -4.18 5.86
C SER A 432 -11.31 -4.47 6.36
N ILE A 433 -11.48 -5.63 7.00
CA ILE A 433 -12.72 -6.05 7.65
C ILE A 433 -12.46 -6.20 9.15
N TYR A 434 -13.35 -5.60 9.94
CA TYR A 434 -13.39 -5.70 11.40
C TYR A 434 -14.65 -6.45 11.81
N GLY A 435 -14.64 -7.07 12.99
CA GLY A 435 -15.78 -7.81 13.55
C GLY A 435 -17.07 -6.99 13.64
N GLN A 436 -16.95 -5.66 13.67
CA GLN A 436 -18.07 -4.73 13.70
C GLN A 436 -18.61 -4.34 12.32
N VAL A 437 -18.00 -4.78 11.22
CA VAL A 437 -18.60 -4.64 9.88
C VAL A 437 -19.84 -5.51 9.79
N MET A 438 -20.89 -5.00 9.12
CA MET A 438 -22.11 -5.76 8.87
C MET A 438 -21.77 -7.02 8.06
N ARG A 439 -21.92 -8.19 8.70
CA ARG A 439 -21.48 -9.48 8.15
C ARG A 439 -22.07 -9.80 6.78
N SER A 440 -23.33 -9.43 6.53
CA SER A 440 -23.99 -9.64 5.24
C SER A 440 -23.41 -8.80 4.11
N GLU A 441 -22.68 -7.73 4.42
CA GLU A 441 -22.07 -6.83 3.43
C GLU A 441 -20.57 -7.10 3.24
N ALA A 442 -19.89 -7.70 4.22
CA ALA A 442 -18.45 -7.92 4.18
C ALA A 442 -17.97 -8.69 2.94
N PHE A 443 -18.64 -9.78 2.57
CA PHE A 443 -18.33 -10.55 1.36
C PHE A 443 -18.39 -9.67 0.10
N TRP A 444 -19.46 -8.88 0.01
CA TRP A 444 -19.73 -8.03 -1.13
C TRP A 444 -18.73 -6.86 -1.21
N TYR A 445 -18.39 -6.24 -0.09
CA TYR A 445 -17.37 -5.17 -0.04
C TYR A 445 -16.02 -5.64 -0.55
N MET A 446 -15.59 -6.86 -0.21
CA MET A 446 -14.30 -7.38 -0.68
C MET A 446 -14.28 -7.63 -2.19
N THR A 447 -15.33 -8.23 -2.76
CA THR A 447 -15.39 -8.46 -4.21
C THR A 447 -15.55 -7.16 -4.99
N GLN A 448 -16.35 -6.22 -4.47
CA GLN A 448 -16.51 -4.91 -5.10
C GLN A 448 -15.19 -4.12 -5.11
N ALA A 449 -14.47 -4.08 -3.99
CA ALA A 449 -13.19 -3.39 -3.92
C ALA A 449 -12.16 -4.01 -4.87
N TYR A 450 -12.15 -5.35 -5.01
CA TYR A 450 -11.32 -6.05 -5.99
C TYR A 450 -11.64 -5.61 -7.42
N ASP A 451 -12.92 -5.56 -7.78
CA ASP A 451 -13.40 -5.14 -9.10
C ASP A 451 -13.11 -3.65 -9.38
N GLN A 452 -12.96 -2.83 -8.33
CA GLN A 452 -12.56 -1.41 -8.42
C GLN A 452 -11.05 -1.18 -8.40
N GLY A 453 -10.24 -2.23 -8.28
CA GLY A 453 -8.78 -2.14 -8.37
C GLY A 453 -8.02 -2.16 -7.03
N ALA A 454 -8.67 -2.52 -5.92
CA ALA A 454 -7.98 -2.72 -4.64
C ALA A 454 -7.02 -3.91 -4.71
N THR A 455 -5.81 -3.77 -4.18
CA THR A 455 -4.80 -4.85 -4.17
C THR A 455 -4.50 -5.39 -2.78
N LEU A 456 -5.03 -4.75 -1.72
CA LEU A 456 -4.82 -5.18 -0.34
C LEU A 456 -6.14 -5.43 0.41
N PHE A 457 -6.21 -6.57 1.09
CA PHE A 457 -7.36 -7.03 1.85
C PHE A 457 -6.90 -7.60 3.18
N PHE A 458 -7.28 -6.95 4.28
CA PHE A 458 -6.86 -7.41 5.60
C PHE A 458 -8.03 -7.65 6.55
N TYR A 459 -7.80 -8.46 7.57
CA TYR A 459 -8.74 -8.64 8.66
C TYR A 459 -8.08 -8.23 9.96
N TRP A 460 -8.80 -7.50 10.79
CA TRP A 460 -8.36 -7.28 12.15
C TRP A 460 -8.80 -8.45 13.02
N ASP A 461 -7.86 -9.11 13.67
CA ASP A 461 -8.05 -10.39 14.37
C ASP A 461 -7.79 -10.30 15.88
N ASN A 462 -7.70 -9.08 16.40
CA ASN A 462 -7.47 -8.78 17.82
C ASN A 462 -8.44 -7.70 18.32
N TYR A 463 -8.48 -7.47 19.63
CA TYR A 463 -9.33 -6.55 20.35
C TYR A 463 -10.83 -6.88 20.29
N GLN A 464 -11.52 -6.74 21.43
CA GLN A 464 -12.93 -7.06 21.54
C GLN A 464 -13.79 -6.24 20.56
N LEU A 465 -14.83 -6.86 20.00
CA LEU A 465 -15.69 -6.36 18.93
C LEU A 465 -14.99 -6.13 17.58
N ALA A 466 -13.71 -5.74 17.57
CA ALA A 466 -12.92 -5.48 16.38
C ALA A 466 -12.41 -6.78 15.72
N ALA A 467 -12.13 -7.82 16.51
CA ALA A 467 -11.63 -9.08 15.99
C ALA A 467 -12.66 -9.80 15.09
N VAL A 468 -12.26 -10.11 13.87
CA VAL A 468 -12.95 -11.04 12.98
C VAL A 468 -12.62 -12.47 13.44
N PRO A 469 -13.62 -13.33 13.72
CA PRO A 469 -13.37 -14.72 14.09
C PRO A 469 -12.60 -15.50 13.01
N TYR A 470 -11.75 -16.45 13.42
CA TYR A 470 -10.88 -17.24 12.53
C TYR A 470 -11.63 -17.86 11.36
N ASN A 471 -12.70 -18.62 11.63
CA ASN A 471 -13.49 -19.25 10.59
C ASN A 471 -14.18 -18.24 9.65
N GLU A 472 -14.44 -17.02 10.11
CA GLU A 472 -15.05 -16.00 9.27
C GLU A 472 -14.06 -15.41 8.27
N TYR A 473 -12.84 -15.05 8.71
CA TYR A 473 -11.86 -14.55 7.76
C TYR A 473 -11.35 -15.64 6.80
N LEU A 474 -11.38 -16.92 7.19
CA LEU A 474 -11.15 -18.02 6.25
C LEU A 474 -12.22 -18.05 5.16
N ALA A 475 -13.50 -17.96 5.54
CA ALA A 475 -14.61 -17.95 4.59
C ALA A 475 -14.58 -16.73 3.66
N LEU A 476 -14.30 -15.53 4.20
CA LEU A 476 -14.14 -14.30 3.42
C LEU A 476 -12.97 -14.40 2.43
N SER A 477 -11.81 -14.90 2.89
CA SER A 477 -10.62 -15.07 2.05
C SER A 477 -10.86 -16.05 0.92
N LYS A 478 -11.52 -17.19 1.23
CA LYS A 478 -11.86 -18.20 0.24
C LYS A 478 -12.77 -17.62 -0.84
N ASN A 479 -13.80 -16.87 -0.44
CA ASN A 479 -14.72 -16.21 -1.37
C ASN A 479 -13.99 -15.20 -2.27
N LEU A 480 -13.15 -14.33 -1.69
CA LEU A 480 -12.38 -13.35 -2.47
C LEU A 480 -11.43 -14.03 -3.45
N ARG A 481 -10.73 -15.09 -3.02
CA ARG A 481 -9.86 -15.87 -3.91
C ARG A 481 -10.63 -16.53 -5.04
N GLU A 482 -11.79 -17.12 -4.76
CA GLU A 482 -12.64 -17.73 -5.79
C GLU A 482 -13.16 -16.68 -6.78
N HIS A 483 -13.53 -15.49 -6.30
CA HIS A 483 -13.86 -14.35 -7.15
C HIS A 483 -12.68 -13.96 -8.05
N ALA A 484 -11.49 -13.76 -7.48
CA ALA A 484 -10.28 -13.40 -8.24
C ALA A 484 -9.92 -14.44 -9.31
N LYS A 485 -10.11 -15.75 -9.02
CA LYS A 485 -9.92 -16.82 -10.02
C LYS A 485 -10.91 -16.75 -11.18
N ASN A 486 -12.14 -16.31 -10.93
CA ASN A 486 -13.18 -16.16 -11.95
C ASN A 486 -13.08 -14.83 -12.72
N PHE A 487 -12.44 -13.82 -12.13
CA PHE A 487 -12.23 -12.49 -12.71
C PHE A 487 -10.75 -12.06 -12.74
N PRO A 488 -9.84 -12.86 -13.33
CA PRO A 488 -8.39 -12.66 -13.18
C PRO A 488 -7.83 -11.49 -14.00
N ASN A 489 -8.50 -11.09 -15.08
CA ASN A 489 -7.98 -10.11 -16.03
C ASN A 489 -8.30 -8.68 -15.60
N ARG A 490 -7.50 -8.14 -14.66
CA ARG A 490 -7.64 -6.78 -14.15
C ARG A 490 -6.68 -5.82 -14.83
N ASN A 491 -7.22 -4.81 -15.50
CA ASN A 491 -6.41 -3.67 -15.92
C ASN A 491 -6.41 -2.64 -14.78
N LEU A 492 -5.49 -2.79 -13.82
CA LEU A 492 -5.39 -1.93 -12.64
C LEU A 492 -5.24 -0.45 -13.02
N ALA A 493 -4.45 -0.14 -14.07
CA ALA A 493 -4.32 1.22 -14.56
C ALA A 493 -5.66 1.80 -15.03
N LYS A 494 -6.47 1.03 -15.76
CA LYS A 494 -7.81 1.46 -16.17
C LYS A 494 -8.74 1.63 -14.97
N LEU A 495 -8.73 0.69 -14.02
CA LEU A 495 -9.58 0.74 -12.82
C LEU A 495 -9.25 1.95 -11.94
N LYS A 496 -7.96 2.25 -11.76
CA LYS A 496 -7.46 3.43 -11.04
C LYS A 496 -7.92 4.74 -11.69
N HIS A 497 -8.21 4.74 -13.00
CA HIS A 497 -8.70 5.90 -13.75
C HIS A 497 -10.21 5.84 -14.08
N ALA A 498 -10.99 5.00 -13.39
CA ALA A 498 -12.41 4.82 -13.70
C ALA A 498 -13.29 6.06 -13.44
N ALA A 499 -12.88 6.94 -12.53
CA ALA A 499 -13.66 8.13 -12.17
C ALA A 499 -13.60 9.23 -13.24
N GLU A 500 -14.77 9.78 -13.56
CA GLU A 500 -14.93 10.89 -14.49
C GLU A 500 -15.01 12.25 -13.79
N VAL A 501 -15.35 12.25 -12.49
CA VAL A 501 -15.55 13.45 -11.67
C VAL A 501 -14.59 13.44 -10.48
N ALA A 502 -13.96 14.57 -10.19
CA ALA A 502 -13.24 14.79 -8.93
C ALA A 502 -14.05 15.70 -8.01
N ILE A 503 -14.23 15.33 -6.75
CA ILE A 503 -14.91 16.14 -5.72
C ILE A 503 -13.91 16.47 -4.60
N LEU A 504 -13.64 17.75 -4.39
CA LEU A 504 -12.62 18.22 -3.46
C LEU A 504 -13.28 18.92 -2.27
N ILE A 505 -12.83 18.60 -1.06
CA ILE A 505 -13.25 19.25 0.19
C ILE A 505 -12.09 20.02 0.83
N PRO A 506 -12.36 21.00 1.73
CA PRO A 506 -11.28 21.75 2.36
C PRO A 506 -10.33 20.85 3.18
N PRO A 507 -9.02 21.13 3.19
CA PRO A 507 -8.05 20.33 3.96
C PRO A 507 -8.43 20.19 5.44
N GLY A 508 -8.34 18.96 5.95
CA GLY A 508 -8.68 18.62 7.33
C GLY A 508 -10.16 18.26 7.56
N TYR A 509 -11.08 18.65 6.68
CA TYR A 509 -12.49 18.20 6.73
C TYR A 509 -12.54 16.71 6.40
N ASN A 510 -13.31 15.92 7.12
CA ASN A 510 -13.29 14.46 6.98
C ASN A 510 -14.64 13.83 7.30
N LEU A 511 -14.73 12.51 7.14
CA LEU A 511 -15.96 11.74 7.40
C LEU A 511 -16.15 11.40 8.88
N GLY A 512 -15.36 11.97 9.79
CA GLY A 512 -15.38 11.61 11.22
C GLY A 512 -14.61 10.31 11.53
N HIS A 513 -15.07 9.58 12.55
CA HIS A 513 -14.49 8.30 13.03
C HIS A 513 -15.61 7.27 13.27
N VAL A 514 -15.74 6.66 14.47
CA VAL A 514 -16.78 5.65 14.83
C VAL A 514 -18.21 6.03 14.41
N LYS A 515 -18.52 7.32 14.38
CA LYS A 515 -19.83 7.85 13.99
C LYS A 515 -19.80 8.45 12.59
N MET A 516 -19.24 7.79 11.58
CA MET A 516 -18.97 8.43 10.30
C MET A 516 -20.18 9.17 9.67
N GLY A 517 -21.40 8.67 9.89
CA GLY A 517 -22.59 9.27 9.30
C GLY A 517 -23.04 10.59 9.93
N ILE A 518 -22.59 10.90 11.15
CA ILE A 518 -23.03 12.08 11.94
C ILE A 518 -21.87 12.77 12.67
N GLY A 519 -20.66 12.23 12.53
CA GLY A 519 -19.59 12.38 13.50
C GLY A 519 -18.83 13.67 13.35
N ASN A 520 -18.42 14.23 14.48
CA ASN A 520 -17.53 15.37 14.54
C ASN A 520 -16.23 15.10 13.77
N PHE A 521 -15.64 16.13 13.16
CA PHE A 521 -14.40 15.96 12.42
C PHE A 521 -13.30 15.39 13.29
N SER A 522 -12.58 14.42 12.73
CA SER A 522 -11.51 13.68 13.40
C SER A 522 -11.95 13.00 14.70
N GLY A 523 -13.25 12.77 14.92
CA GLY A 523 -13.77 12.21 16.17
C GLY A 523 -13.58 13.13 17.39
N LEU A 524 -13.45 14.44 17.19
CA LEU A 524 -13.29 15.43 18.26
C LEU A 524 -14.61 16.16 18.52
N PRO A 525 -15.25 16.03 19.70
CA PRO A 525 -16.48 16.77 20.05
C PRO A 525 -16.41 18.29 19.83
N GLU A 526 -15.23 18.87 20.00
CA GLU A 526 -14.96 20.28 19.78
C GLU A 526 -15.09 20.72 18.29
N LEU A 527 -15.12 19.77 17.36
CA LEU A 527 -15.29 19.99 15.91
C LEU A 527 -16.64 19.42 15.42
N ASN A 528 -17.71 19.72 16.17
CA ASN A 528 -19.07 19.32 15.81
C ASN A 528 -19.58 20.06 14.57
N MET A 529 -20.60 19.49 13.92
CA MET A 529 -21.09 19.98 12.63
C MET A 529 -21.82 21.32 12.71
N GLU A 530 -22.35 21.72 13.88
CA GLU A 530 -22.99 23.03 14.06
C GLU A 530 -22.00 24.17 14.18
N ARG A 531 -20.71 23.85 14.36
CA ARG A 531 -19.70 24.86 14.60
C ARG A 531 -19.48 25.77 13.38
N ILE A 532 -19.43 27.08 13.62
CA ILE A 532 -19.16 28.08 12.60
C ILE A 532 -17.66 28.17 12.32
N ASN A 533 -17.29 28.09 11.04
CA ASN A 533 -15.92 28.19 10.56
C ASN A 533 -15.46 29.65 10.42
N SER A 534 -14.20 29.85 9.98
CA SER A 534 -13.62 31.20 9.80
C SER A 534 -14.30 32.06 8.72
N LYS A 535 -15.15 31.46 7.88
CA LYS A 535 -15.92 32.12 6.82
C LYS A 535 -17.36 32.45 7.24
N GLY A 536 -17.74 32.16 8.48
CA GLY A 536 -19.10 32.40 8.96
C GLY A 536 -20.12 31.35 8.52
N VAL A 537 -19.66 30.17 8.07
CA VAL A 537 -20.50 29.06 7.60
C VAL A 537 -20.36 27.87 8.54
N LYS A 538 -21.44 27.11 8.77
CA LYS A 538 -21.35 25.90 9.60
C LYS A 538 -20.59 24.81 8.88
N TYR A 539 -19.86 23.98 9.62
CA TYR A 539 -19.23 22.79 9.05
C TYR A 539 -20.25 21.86 8.36
N ARG A 540 -21.48 21.77 8.90
CA ARG A 540 -22.59 21.00 8.30
C ARG A 540 -22.92 21.48 6.89
N ASP A 541 -22.98 22.78 6.65
CA ASP A 541 -23.37 23.33 5.33
C ASP A 541 -22.32 22.99 4.27
N VAL A 542 -21.03 23.09 4.63
CA VAL A 542 -19.92 22.69 3.77
C VAL A 542 -19.99 21.19 3.45
N MET A 543 -20.18 20.34 4.45
CA MET A 543 -20.27 18.89 4.23
C MET A 543 -21.56 18.47 3.51
N SER A 544 -22.66 19.21 3.68
CA SER A 544 -23.90 18.97 2.94
C SER A 544 -23.69 19.15 1.45
N ASN A 545 -22.98 20.21 1.04
CA ASN A 545 -22.61 20.39 -0.36
C ASN A 545 -21.80 19.20 -0.92
N PHE A 546 -20.86 18.67 -0.12
CA PHE A 546 -20.06 17.49 -0.50
C PHE A 546 -20.93 16.24 -0.71
N TYR A 547 -21.75 15.87 0.27
CA TYR A 547 -22.58 14.67 0.18
C TYR A 547 -23.68 14.77 -0.88
N VAL A 548 -24.21 15.95 -1.16
CA VAL A 548 -25.19 16.14 -2.25
C VAL A 548 -24.54 16.01 -3.64
N GLU A 549 -23.29 16.45 -3.82
CA GLU A 549 -22.56 16.21 -5.08
C GLU A 549 -22.19 14.73 -5.27
N ILE A 550 -21.90 14.01 -4.18
CA ILE A 550 -21.80 12.54 -4.18
C ILE A 550 -23.14 11.90 -4.60
N GLU A 551 -24.24 12.29 -3.95
CA GLU A 551 -25.58 11.80 -4.28
C GLU A 551 -25.89 12.01 -5.76
N ARG A 552 -25.54 13.17 -6.30
CA ARG A 552 -25.69 13.48 -7.73
C ARG A 552 -24.90 12.53 -8.62
N CYS A 553 -23.65 12.23 -8.29
CA CYS A 553 -22.85 11.30 -9.09
C CYS A 553 -23.43 9.88 -9.04
N ILE A 554 -23.85 9.41 -7.85
CA ILE A 554 -24.53 8.12 -7.67
C ILE A 554 -25.77 8.02 -8.56
N ARG A 555 -26.66 9.03 -8.50
CA ARG A 555 -27.92 9.05 -9.28
C ARG A 555 -27.70 9.11 -10.79
N LEU A 556 -26.60 9.72 -11.23
CA LEU A 556 -26.22 9.76 -12.65
C LEU A 556 -25.48 8.49 -13.11
N GLY A 557 -25.15 7.57 -12.20
CA GLY A 557 -24.32 6.42 -12.51
C GLY A 557 -22.89 6.79 -12.93
N VAL A 558 -22.38 7.92 -12.43
CA VAL A 558 -21.04 8.42 -12.77
C VAL A 558 -20.08 8.12 -11.63
N GLU A 559 -18.97 7.46 -11.95
CA GLU A 559 -17.88 7.20 -11.01
C GLU A 559 -17.14 8.50 -10.67
N TYR A 560 -16.82 8.68 -9.40
CA TYR A 560 -16.21 9.89 -8.85
C TYR A 560 -15.08 9.56 -7.87
N ASP A 561 -14.07 10.41 -7.82
CA ASP A 561 -12.99 10.37 -6.84
C ASP A 561 -13.07 11.59 -5.91
N SER A 562 -12.63 11.42 -4.66
CA SER A 562 -12.73 12.45 -3.62
C SER A 562 -11.36 12.81 -3.03
N TYR A 563 -11.17 14.07 -2.67
CA TYR A 563 -9.87 14.58 -2.21
C TYR A 563 -9.98 15.67 -1.15
N TRP A 564 -8.94 15.83 -0.34
CA TRP A 564 -8.61 17.16 0.17
C TRP A 564 -8.12 18.05 -0.96
N ASN A 565 -8.58 19.31 -0.97
CA ASN A 565 -8.10 20.34 -1.90
C ASN A 565 -6.68 20.80 -1.53
N LEU A 566 -5.70 19.94 -1.82
CA LEU A 566 -4.27 20.21 -1.64
C LEU A 566 -3.72 20.98 -2.85
N GLN A 567 -2.52 21.54 -2.69
CA GLN A 567 -1.83 22.25 -3.77
C GLN A 567 -1.32 21.26 -4.84
N ASP A 568 -1.17 21.74 -6.07
CA ASP A 568 -0.52 21.05 -7.19
C ASP A 568 -1.13 19.69 -7.60
N LEU A 569 -2.45 19.53 -7.43
CA LEU A 569 -3.15 18.34 -7.88
C LEU A 569 -3.29 18.31 -9.42
N ALA A 570 -2.80 17.23 -10.02
CA ALA A 570 -3.04 16.92 -11.43
C ALA A 570 -4.45 16.35 -11.63
N LEU A 571 -5.39 17.19 -12.08
CA LEU A 571 -6.81 16.86 -12.22
C LEU A 571 -7.34 17.01 -13.66
N ASP A 572 -6.45 17.29 -14.61
CA ASP A 572 -6.74 17.49 -16.03
C ASP A 572 -7.37 16.27 -16.72
N SER A 573 -7.13 15.07 -16.19
CA SER A 573 -7.72 13.83 -16.67
C SER A 573 -9.17 13.59 -16.22
N TYR A 574 -9.75 14.47 -15.39
CA TYR A 574 -11.17 14.42 -15.03
C TYR A 574 -12.03 15.23 -16.00
N ARG A 575 -13.21 14.72 -16.34
CA ARG A 575 -14.19 15.46 -17.16
C ARG A 575 -14.75 16.67 -16.43
N GLU A 576 -14.91 16.55 -15.11
CA GLU A 576 -15.49 17.58 -14.26
C GLU A 576 -14.77 17.61 -12.90
N ILE A 577 -14.46 18.81 -12.41
CA ILE A 577 -13.85 19.04 -11.10
C ILE A 577 -14.84 19.87 -10.29
N VAL A 578 -15.18 19.40 -9.09
CA VAL A 578 -16.09 20.04 -8.15
C VAL A 578 -15.32 20.37 -6.87
N VAL A 579 -15.14 21.65 -6.58
CA VAL A 579 -14.46 22.12 -5.37
C VAL A 579 -15.51 22.67 -4.40
N ILE A 580 -15.67 21.97 -3.29
CA ILE A 580 -16.47 22.40 -2.14
C ILE A 580 -15.62 23.38 -1.33
N ARG A 581 -16.08 24.63 -1.27
CA ARG A 581 -15.32 25.72 -0.64
C ARG A 581 -15.73 25.90 0.82
N GLU A 582 -14.79 26.36 1.63
CA GLU A 582 -15.02 26.63 3.05
C GLU A 582 -16.04 27.76 3.29
N ASP A 583 -16.24 28.64 2.31
CA ASP A 583 -17.26 29.69 2.33
C ASP A 583 -18.67 29.20 1.94
N GLY A 584 -18.88 27.87 1.85
CA GLY A 584 -20.18 27.26 1.53
C GLY A 584 -20.53 27.27 0.04
N LYS A 585 -19.66 27.84 -0.82
CA LYS A 585 -19.86 27.84 -2.27
C LYS A 585 -19.36 26.55 -2.93
N VAL A 586 -19.85 26.30 -4.13
CA VAL A 586 -19.42 25.16 -4.95
C VAL A 586 -18.85 25.67 -6.25
N GLU A 587 -17.58 25.39 -6.50
CA GLU A 587 -16.89 25.76 -7.73
C GLU A 587 -16.81 24.54 -8.65
N ILE A 588 -17.24 24.70 -9.90
CA ILE A 588 -17.31 23.62 -10.89
C ILE A 588 -16.48 24.02 -12.09
N THR A 589 -15.50 23.19 -12.43
CA THR A 589 -14.70 23.33 -13.64
C THR A 589 -15.03 22.20 -14.60
N LYS A 590 -15.45 22.56 -15.82
CA LYS A 590 -15.81 21.63 -16.90
C LYS A 590 -15.46 22.24 -18.25
N ASN A 591 -14.82 21.47 -19.12
CA ASN A 591 -14.39 21.93 -20.46
C ASN A 591 -13.59 23.26 -20.40
N GLY A 592 -12.69 23.38 -19.42
CA GLY A 592 -11.88 24.59 -19.20
C GLY A 592 -12.66 25.82 -18.69
N THR A 593 -13.96 25.70 -18.44
CA THR A 593 -14.80 26.79 -17.90
C THR A 593 -15.08 26.55 -16.42
N THR A 594 -14.85 27.57 -15.59
CA THR A 594 -15.12 27.53 -14.15
C THR A 594 -16.35 28.37 -13.82
N LYS A 595 -17.27 27.80 -13.03
CA LYS A 595 -18.46 28.48 -12.50
C LYS A 595 -18.52 28.30 -10.99
N ILE A 596 -18.78 29.39 -10.27
CA ILE A 596 -19.02 29.35 -8.82
C ILE A 596 -20.53 29.44 -8.58
N LEU A 597 -21.06 28.51 -7.80
CA LEU A 597 -22.44 28.45 -7.35
C LEU A 597 -22.51 28.80 -5.87
N ASP A 598 -23.63 29.39 -5.46
CA ASP A 598 -23.89 29.67 -4.04
C ASP A 598 -24.18 28.39 -3.24
N SER A 599 -24.56 27.30 -3.90
CA SER A 599 -24.76 25.97 -3.30
C SER A 599 -24.64 24.83 -4.31
N THR A 600 -24.63 23.60 -3.80
CA THR A 600 -24.62 22.35 -4.57
C THR A 600 -25.75 22.21 -5.58
N ARG A 601 -25.52 21.43 -6.65
CA ARG A 601 -26.54 21.05 -7.62
C ARG A 601 -27.38 19.90 -7.04
N LYS A 602 -28.59 20.22 -6.57
CA LYS A 602 -29.52 19.20 -6.06
C LYS A 602 -29.90 18.21 -7.18
N PRO A 603 -29.68 16.90 -7.01
CA PRO A 603 -30.08 15.91 -8.01
C PRO A 603 -31.59 15.69 -7.99
N GLU A 604 -32.10 15.05 -9.05
CA GLU A 604 -33.48 14.56 -9.08
C GLU A 604 -33.67 13.46 -8.02
N ARG A 605 -34.64 13.66 -7.14
CA ARG A 605 -34.98 12.77 -6.02
C ARG A 605 -36.33 12.10 -6.28
N PRO A 606 -36.57 10.90 -5.74
CA PRO A 606 -37.85 10.23 -5.89
C PRO A 606 -38.99 11.10 -5.35
N ASP A 607 -40.13 11.07 -6.01
CA ASP A 607 -41.35 11.69 -5.51
C ASP A 607 -41.80 11.03 -4.19
N GLY A 608 -42.45 11.81 -3.33
CA GLY A 608 -43.01 11.30 -2.09
C GLY A 608 -43.22 12.39 -1.05
N VAL A 609 -44.01 12.07 -0.02
CA VAL A 609 -44.14 12.91 1.16
C VAL A 609 -42.93 12.64 2.06
N PRO A 610 -42.07 13.63 2.38
CA PRO A 610 -40.98 13.41 3.30
C PRO A 610 -41.52 13.13 4.71
N PRO A 611 -40.77 12.39 5.55
CA PRO A 611 -41.12 12.25 6.95
C PRO A 611 -41.22 13.60 7.66
N GLN A 612 -42.11 13.68 8.64
CA GLN A 612 -42.33 14.88 9.43
C GLN A 612 -41.76 14.69 10.84
N LEU A 613 -41.02 15.69 11.31
CA LEU A 613 -40.50 15.76 12.66
C LEU A 613 -41.07 17.00 13.35
N SER A 614 -41.73 16.81 14.49
CA SER A 614 -42.07 17.91 15.40
C SER A 614 -41.33 17.75 16.71
N VAL A 615 -40.70 18.83 17.19
CA VAL A 615 -39.92 18.84 18.44
C VAL A 615 -40.56 19.82 19.42
N GLU A 616 -40.83 19.34 20.63
CA GLU A 616 -41.25 20.14 21.79
C GLU A 616 -40.10 20.20 22.79
N ILE A 617 -39.65 21.40 23.16
CA ILE A 617 -38.63 21.61 24.19
C ILE A 617 -39.30 22.26 25.40
N LYS A 618 -39.24 21.60 26.56
CA LYS A 618 -39.67 22.13 27.86
C LYS A 618 -38.44 22.42 28.71
N SER A 619 -38.27 23.67 29.10
CA SER A 619 -37.27 24.07 30.09
C SER A 619 -37.98 24.49 31.39
N SER A 620 -37.52 23.99 32.53
CA SER A 620 -37.88 24.60 33.81
C SER A 620 -37.29 26.01 33.88
N SER A 621 -38.13 27.04 33.99
CA SER A 621 -37.67 28.42 34.19
C SER A 621 -36.84 28.53 35.48
N GLY A 622 -35.53 28.76 35.38
CA GLY A 622 -34.63 28.83 36.55
C GLY A 622 -33.17 29.12 36.19
N LYS A 623 -32.33 29.40 37.21
CA LYS A 623 -30.87 29.54 37.07
C LYS A 623 -30.24 28.16 36.82
N ALA A 624 -29.17 28.11 36.02
CA ALA A 624 -28.42 26.87 35.80
C ALA A 624 -27.86 26.29 37.12
N PRO A 625 -27.81 24.95 37.27
CA PRO A 625 -28.24 23.93 36.31
C PRO A 625 -29.78 23.81 36.22
N SER A 626 -30.30 23.60 35.00
CA SER A 626 -31.75 23.41 34.74
C SER A 626 -31.97 22.17 33.89
N ALA A 627 -33.11 21.51 34.06
CA ALA A 627 -33.47 20.35 33.25
C ALA A 627 -34.19 20.81 31.97
N ILE A 628 -33.74 20.27 30.84
CA ILE A 628 -34.39 20.44 29.54
C ILE A 628 -34.97 19.08 29.14
N ILE A 629 -36.27 19.06 28.84
CA ILE A 629 -36.95 17.88 28.28
C ILE A 629 -37.23 18.19 26.83
N ALA A 630 -36.62 17.43 25.92
CA ALA A 630 -36.96 17.46 24.50
C ALA A 630 -37.82 16.22 24.16
N ARG A 631 -38.92 16.44 23.44
CA ARG A 631 -39.77 15.39 22.89
C ARG A 631 -39.82 15.56 21.38
N ALA A 632 -39.54 14.50 20.63
CA ALA A 632 -39.83 14.43 19.21
C ALA A 632 -41.02 13.52 18.97
N ASP A 633 -41.90 13.96 18.08
CA ASP A 633 -42.89 13.11 17.45
C ASP A 633 -42.54 13.03 15.96
N VAL A 634 -42.30 11.80 15.48
CA VAL A 634 -42.01 11.49 14.08
C VAL A 634 -43.24 10.90 13.43
N LYS A 635 -43.57 11.36 12.24
CA LYS A 635 -44.57 10.74 11.38
C LYS A 635 -43.90 10.31 10.08
N ASP A 636 -44.02 9.03 9.76
CA ASP A 636 -43.56 8.52 8.48
C ASP A 636 -44.30 9.23 7.33
N GLY A 637 -43.54 9.45 6.25
CA GLY A 637 -44.08 9.92 4.99
C GLY A 637 -44.26 8.74 4.02
N SER A 638 -43.88 8.94 2.76
CA SER A 638 -43.83 7.87 1.75
C SER A 638 -42.68 6.88 1.98
N ALA A 639 -41.66 7.25 2.75
CA ALA A 639 -40.55 6.38 3.14
C ALA A 639 -40.55 6.15 4.66
N PRO A 640 -40.24 4.93 5.13
CA PRO A 640 -40.14 4.65 6.56
C PRO A 640 -38.89 5.32 7.16
N VAL A 641 -39.01 5.89 8.37
CA VAL A 641 -37.87 6.48 9.08
C VAL A 641 -37.30 5.48 10.06
N TYR A 642 -36.34 4.69 9.61
CA TYR A 642 -35.53 3.93 10.55
C TYR A 642 -34.08 3.83 10.13
N TYR A 643 -33.21 3.82 11.13
CA TYR A 643 -31.81 3.45 10.99
C TYR A 643 -31.42 2.49 12.11
N THR A 644 -30.38 1.70 11.91
CA THR A 644 -29.84 0.84 12.97
C THR A 644 -28.58 1.43 13.57
N GLN A 645 -28.44 1.38 14.89
CA GLN A 645 -27.17 1.72 15.57
C GLN A 645 -26.17 0.54 15.56
N GLY A 646 -26.45 -0.49 14.76
CA GLY A 646 -25.75 -1.77 14.74
C GLY A 646 -26.33 -2.77 15.74
N ALA A 647 -25.74 -3.97 15.77
CA ALA A 647 -26.12 -5.02 16.70
C ALA A 647 -25.86 -4.62 18.16
N ASN A 648 -26.75 -5.02 19.06
CA ASN A 648 -26.48 -4.99 20.50
C ASN A 648 -25.53 -6.14 20.91
N LYS A 649 -25.23 -6.26 22.20
CA LYS A 649 -24.39 -7.33 22.76
C LYS A 649 -24.87 -8.76 22.47
N ASP A 650 -26.15 -8.92 22.10
CA ASP A 650 -26.76 -10.21 21.75
C ASP A 650 -26.78 -10.45 20.23
N GLY A 651 -26.18 -9.56 19.44
CA GLY A 651 -26.22 -9.64 17.97
C GLY A 651 -27.51 -9.13 17.34
N ILE A 652 -28.42 -8.53 18.13
CA ILE A 652 -29.74 -8.09 17.67
C ILE A 652 -29.67 -6.64 17.18
N TYR A 653 -30.07 -6.43 15.92
CA TYR A 653 -30.23 -5.11 15.33
C TYR A 653 -31.54 -4.48 15.80
N ARG A 654 -31.46 -3.29 16.39
CA ARG A 654 -32.64 -2.48 16.72
C ARG A 654 -32.69 -1.25 15.85
N ASN A 655 -33.88 -0.96 15.34
CA ASN A 655 -34.18 0.22 14.56
C ASN A 655 -34.49 1.42 15.49
N VAL A 656 -34.07 2.60 15.08
CA VAL A 656 -34.27 3.89 15.76
C VAL A 656 -34.87 4.87 14.75
N TYR A 657 -35.75 5.75 15.22
CA TYR A 657 -36.51 6.69 14.38
C TYR A 657 -35.95 8.12 14.40
N VAL A 658 -35.24 8.51 15.47
CA VAL A 658 -34.72 9.87 15.65
C VAL A 658 -33.26 9.82 16.10
N LEU A 659 -32.45 10.65 15.46
CA LEU A 659 -31.13 11.02 15.92
C LEU A 659 -31.19 12.35 16.67
N TRP A 660 -30.55 12.45 17.83
CA TRP A 660 -30.41 13.70 18.58
C TRP A 660 -28.95 14.07 18.78
N GLU A 661 -28.64 15.33 18.57
CA GLU A 661 -27.41 15.98 19.02
C GLU A 661 -27.83 17.21 19.84
N LEU A 662 -27.24 17.39 21.03
CA LEU A 662 -27.53 18.52 21.90
C LEU A 662 -26.21 19.20 22.23
N TYR A 663 -26.12 20.49 21.93
CA TYR A 663 -24.95 21.31 22.18
C TYR A 663 -25.26 22.36 23.24
N GLY A 664 -24.29 22.61 24.13
CA GLY A 664 -24.36 23.63 25.15
C GLY A 664 -24.21 25.05 24.60
N PRO A 665 -24.46 26.09 25.42
CA PRO A 665 -24.25 27.47 25.01
C PRO A 665 -22.81 27.71 24.54
N LYS A 666 -22.64 28.30 23.35
CA LYS A 666 -21.33 28.60 22.72
C LYS A 666 -20.53 27.34 22.31
N GLU A 667 -21.20 26.22 22.13
CA GLU A 667 -20.63 25.03 21.47
C GLU A 667 -20.92 25.00 19.95
N GLU A 668 -21.68 25.98 19.45
CA GLU A 668 -21.85 26.37 18.04
C GLU A 668 -20.74 27.31 17.54
#